data_AF-A0A514XKZ2-F1
#
_entry.id   AF-A0A514XKZ2-F1
#
_cell.length_a   1.000
_cell.length_b   1.000
_cell.length_c   1.000
_cell.angle_alpha   90.00
_cell.angle_beta   90.00
_cell.angle_gamma   90.00
#
_symmetry.space_group_name_H-M   'P 1'
#
loop_
_entity.id
_entity.type
_entity.pdbx_description
1 polymer ?
#
loop_
_entity_poly.entity_id
_entity_poly.type
_entity_poly.pdbx_seq_one_letter_code
_entity_poly.pdbx_strand_id
1 'polypeptide(L)'
;MFSKNSLMAVLMAAMMAVVTGCDSNIGEKPPETKAHEYAGAACLSNTSSVMREFIEGNAKEADLNALWGCLGGAVQSFQRYVRGSDKSRYSSQELATFFEKNYLDQTKGAKISPELQREFMKLKQLFLGGDVNYLTQKELTSIQEVFGMLNGITVRMNPYMKIVVLKWSVSDTNQVQKDMLFFEEANKELQNSAKVLATHIEKNGQAYNLSDFVTFLQELSDTLGDEWSAVETVRTYMPVVKKVKKALAGGNENAIAPNEWRRFSMLGARGYVQYLRYYYFIEQVPETDTGYRLTYLARTMEDVLSVFQDLVAEKPEGVVSRDEVNDLLLTFSKVWPAFKISPKMILESMKVKQLVFGGSVDSFTTNDFKTARMKVNRLKAIVERFLPFYPIYSRDWDPQLYSYQESQKLFQDAQAVLEQSGVELGGLVEGPYDLKDLIALLREFETLYPHKNKEPKGGKEDQKYVPISEELNKLLPLVVDAKNMVFGGNDSSLSKKIWSPLLGMGARVYTSVLYHHYFVSEKAMEKSETLWSISTFSNQSLNLLRDILVKKSVHQVSMSEIMQIVNRLNDLKYLPEKTNLKSLKTILGLAVNNVLVAPEDRLGGYVPNAITMHSVELLREELQIWIDTEIFFAQLTRKFPANQGLRPRDLADAIEKGRTSPNSSAALRTALRELGPVVQTPSPLTVDAQGRMYISRELQQVYNQQSLSQLNLNRGLARIMIRSFAGDLGRIKSNAGVTVEEVNAVFKTVKPFFVDLGLLEPENDTFGDARFRDANIFMPHSDGNKTASFVELTDLVGMLWSGVSINTMLTEALPKDCLFEQMVKSKKTGVEKLEKMVKVDCAANAYRFLLMDKMTATPVFRRYLQGADRDETLEFINNIFKSSGYVPNKSRTTKLADLGQVPHAIQYVEMIFTRFDENSDGVLTKYEALKAYDLFADLLKQYAGDQVAPKDLDSVFMFLLRYGKAPTTLKEKATWFLRWKGKPDNWNVAADRSQLARILGYIADMSSKATADAIPEVPESDLNSY
;
A
#
# COMPACT_ATOMS: atom_id res chain seq x y z
N MET A 1 -39.73 -21.15 58.54
CA MET A 1 -39.17 -22.44 59.02
C MET A 1 -37.93 -22.12 59.84
N PHE A 2 -37.88 -22.64 61.09
CA PHE A 2 -36.83 -22.57 62.13
C PHE A 2 -36.50 -21.18 62.74
N SER A 3 -36.98 -20.81 63.95
CA SER A 3 -36.69 -21.30 65.34
C SER A 3 -35.55 -20.51 65.99
N LYS A 4 -35.51 -19.96 67.21
CA LYS A 4 -36.30 -19.90 68.49
C LYS A 4 -35.44 -18.98 69.40
N ASN A 5 -35.91 -17.95 70.13
CA ASN A 5 -36.37 -17.95 71.54
C ASN A 5 -36.11 -16.53 72.11
N SER A 6 -37.11 -15.82 72.67
CA SER A 6 -37.35 -15.55 74.11
C SER A 6 -37.05 -14.07 74.44
N LEU A 7 -37.99 -13.13 74.66
CA LEU A 7 -39.13 -13.00 75.59
C LEU A 7 -38.73 -12.57 77.03
N MET A 8 -38.95 -11.28 77.33
CA MET A 8 -39.29 -10.65 78.64
C MET A 8 -39.69 -9.19 78.33
N ALA A 9 -40.97 -8.77 78.26
CA ALA A 9 -41.95 -8.52 79.33
C ALA A 9 -41.39 -7.56 80.42
N VAL A 10 -41.67 -6.23 80.36
CA VAL A 10 -42.81 -5.46 80.93
C VAL A 10 -42.76 -5.31 82.47
N LEU A 11 -43.08 -4.09 82.97
CA LEU A 11 -43.22 -3.55 84.35
C LEU A 11 -42.00 -2.71 84.81
N MET A 12 -42.10 -1.51 85.42
CA MET A 12 -43.08 -0.80 86.26
C MET A 12 -42.80 0.72 86.12
N ALA A 13 -43.80 1.61 86.02
CA ALA A 13 -44.60 2.19 87.10
C ALA A 13 -43.81 3.00 88.17
N ALA A 14 -44.29 4.22 88.39
CA ALA A 14 -43.79 5.30 89.24
C ALA A 14 -43.48 4.96 90.70
N MET A 15 -42.47 5.63 91.26
CA MET A 15 -42.38 6.06 92.67
C MET A 15 -41.34 7.19 92.80
N MET A 16 -41.77 8.42 93.06
CA MET A 16 -41.81 9.10 94.38
C MET A 16 -40.50 9.79 94.79
N ALA A 17 -40.47 11.10 94.53
CA ALA A 17 -40.51 12.21 95.49
C ALA A 17 -39.61 12.23 96.76
N VAL A 18 -38.98 13.42 96.92
CA VAL A 18 -38.56 14.18 98.12
C VAL A 18 -37.29 13.74 98.87
N VAL A 19 -36.27 14.61 98.84
CA VAL A 19 -35.70 15.22 100.06
C VAL A 19 -35.33 16.69 99.77
N THR A 20 -35.91 17.58 100.56
CA THR A 20 -35.55 18.99 100.75
C THR A 20 -34.27 19.14 101.58
N GLY A 21 -33.45 20.16 101.29
CA GLY A 21 -32.43 20.64 102.22
C GLY A 21 -31.85 21.99 101.79
N CYS A 22 -32.30 23.07 102.44
CA CYS A 22 -31.60 24.35 102.44
C CYS A 22 -30.51 24.31 103.52
N ASP A 23 -29.30 24.74 103.21
CA ASP A 23 -28.53 25.55 104.17
C ASP A 23 -27.46 26.40 103.46
N SER A 24 -27.28 27.60 103.99
CA SER A 24 -26.35 28.62 103.50
C SER A 24 -25.34 28.92 104.61
N ASN A 25 -24.04 28.89 104.32
CA ASN A 25 -22.99 29.81 104.81
C ASN A 25 -21.62 29.36 104.28
N ILE A 26 -20.98 30.16 103.42
CA ILE A 26 -20.00 31.21 103.73
C ILE A 26 -18.68 30.64 104.30
N GLY A 27 -17.64 30.67 103.45
CA GLY A 27 -16.26 30.78 103.89
C GLY A 27 -15.29 29.70 103.43
N GLU A 28 -15.08 29.48 102.11
CA GLU A 28 -13.76 29.07 101.59
C GLU A 28 -13.63 29.15 100.04
N LYS A 29 -12.49 29.74 99.63
CA LYS A 29 -11.79 29.92 98.32
C LYS A 29 -12.59 30.09 97.00
N PRO A 30 -12.17 31.04 96.12
CA PRO A 30 -12.89 31.34 94.88
C PRO A 30 -12.96 30.09 93.99
N PRO A 31 -14.14 29.75 93.44
CA PRO A 31 -14.27 28.60 92.57
C PRO A 31 -13.42 28.82 91.32
N GLU A 32 -12.66 27.77 90.94
CA GLU A 32 -12.01 27.71 89.62
C GLU A 32 -13.02 28.08 88.54
N THR A 33 -12.60 28.92 87.60
CA THR A 33 -13.41 29.34 86.46
C THR A 33 -13.94 28.09 85.75
N LYS A 34 -15.21 27.75 86.00
CA LYS A 34 -15.93 26.73 85.23
C LYS A 34 -15.92 27.19 83.78
N ALA A 35 -15.15 26.49 82.95
CA ALA A 35 -15.16 26.67 81.52
C ALA A 35 -16.62 26.59 81.05
N HIS A 36 -17.10 27.61 80.33
CA HIS A 36 -18.38 27.48 79.64
C HIS A 36 -18.25 26.36 78.60
N GLU A 37 -18.99 25.28 78.78
CA GLU A 37 -19.16 24.26 77.74
C GLU A 37 -19.97 24.90 76.60
N TYR A 38 -19.30 25.12 75.46
CA TYR A 38 -19.96 25.53 74.24
C TYR A 38 -20.74 24.34 73.67
N ALA A 39 -22.05 24.49 73.45
CA ALA A 39 -22.86 23.49 72.76
C ALA A 39 -22.32 23.31 71.33
N GLY A 40 -21.59 22.23 71.08
CA GLY A 40 -20.89 21.97 69.81
C GLY A 40 -19.41 21.58 69.94
N ALA A 41 -18.87 21.45 71.16
CA ALA A 41 -17.52 20.98 71.40
C ALA A 41 -17.24 19.68 70.61
N ALA A 42 -16.22 19.71 69.75
CA ALA A 42 -15.79 18.67 68.80
C ALA A 42 -16.55 18.55 67.46
N CYS A 43 -17.42 19.50 67.06
CA CYS A 43 -18.08 19.37 65.75
C CYS A 43 -17.09 19.46 64.57
N LEU A 44 -16.04 20.30 64.65
CA LEU A 44 -14.99 20.37 63.62
C LEU A 44 -14.13 19.09 63.57
N SER A 45 -14.06 18.32 64.64
CA SER A 45 -13.34 17.04 64.67
C SER A 45 -13.91 16.01 63.69
N ASN A 46 -15.23 16.04 63.46
CA ASN A 46 -15.91 15.16 62.50
C ASN A 46 -15.94 15.75 61.08
N THR A 47 -15.70 17.05 60.92
CA THR A 47 -15.74 17.70 59.60
C THR A 47 -14.68 17.19 58.63
N SER A 48 -13.52 16.75 59.12
CA SER A 48 -12.48 16.14 58.28
C SER A 48 -12.95 14.82 57.66
N SER A 49 -13.68 13.98 58.42
CA SER A 49 -14.24 12.73 57.92
C SER A 49 -15.32 12.95 56.86
N VAL A 50 -16.24 13.89 57.09
CA VAL A 50 -17.30 14.24 56.13
C VAL A 50 -16.69 14.87 54.87
N MET A 51 -15.69 15.74 55.02
CA MET A 51 -14.99 16.34 53.88
C MET A 51 -14.23 15.28 53.08
N ARG A 52 -13.61 14.30 53.75
CA ARG A 52 -13.00 13.14 53.08
C ARG A 52 -14.06 12.35 52.32
N GLU A 53 -15.16 11.98 52.96
CA GLU A 53 -16.26 11.27 52.31
C GLU A 53 -16.81 12.04 51.10
N PHE A 54 -16.87 13.38 51.16
CA PHE A 54 -17.26 14.22 50.04
C PHE A 54 -16.27 14.14 48.89
N ILE A 55 -14.97 14.31 49.19
CA ILE A 55 -13.88 14.18 48.19
C ILE A 55 -13.91 12.78 47.57
N GLU A 56 -14.27 11.75 48.33
CA GLU A 56 -14.41 10.39 47.80
C GLU A 56 -15.74 10.11 47.10
N GLY A 57 -16.69 11.05 47.14
CA GLY A 57 -18.03 10.92 46.58
C GLY A 57 -18.93 9.93 47.32
N ASN A 58 -18.68 9.70 48.61
CA ASN A 58 -19.43 8.80 49.48
C ASN A 58 -20.24 9.54 50.56
N ALA A 59 -20.11 10.87 50.67
CA ALA A 59 -20.81 11.65 51.69
C ALA A 59 -22.33 11.59 51.51
N LYS A 60 -23.07 11.66 52.62
CA LYS A 60 -24.52 11.86 52.59
C LYS A 60 -24.83 13.34 52.64
N GLU A 61 -25.91 13.73 51.96
CA GLU A 61 -26.38 15.13 51.96
C GLU A 61 -26.64 15.68 53.37
N ALA A 62 -27.15 14.85 54.28
CA ALA A 62 -27.37 15.25 55.68
C ALA A 62 -26.05 15.62 56.40
N ASP A 63 -24.98 14.86 56.13
CA ASP A 63 -23.68 15.08 56.75
C ASP A 63 -23.00 16.34 56.20
N LEU A 64 -23.15 16.62 54.90
CA LEU A 64 -22.68 17.87 54.28
C LEU A 64 -23.39 19.10 54.87
N ASN A 65 -24.71 19.03 55.01
CA ASN A 65 -25.48 20.12 55.64
C ASN A 65 -25.06 20.32 57.10
N ALA A 66 -24.82 19.23 57.84
CA ALA A 66 -24.32 19.29 59.22
C ALA A 66 -22.91 19.90 59.32
N LEU A 67 -22.02 19.56 58.38
CA LEU A 67 -20.66 20.13 58.25
C LEU A 67 -20.71 21.66 58.11
N TRP A 68 -21.44 22.17 57.12
CA TRP A 68 -21.53 23.61 56.89
C TRP A 68 -22.32 24.33 57.98
N GLY A 69 -23.31 23.67 58.58
CA GLY A 69 -24.02 24.15 59.76
C GLY A 69 -23.10 24.32 60.98
N CYS A 70 -22.22 23.34 61.23
CA CYS A 70 -21.19 23.41 62.28
C CYS A 70 -20.24 24.59 62.04
N LEU A 71 -19.69 24.74 60.83
CA LEU A 71 -18.80 25.85 60.48
C LEU A 71 -19.49 27.22 60.66
N GLY A 72 -20.72 27.36 60.18
CA GLY A 72 -21.51 28.58 60.35
C GLY A 72 -21.82 28.91 61.81
N GLY A 73 -22.22 27.92 62.60
CA GLY A 73 -22.48 28.06 64.04
C GLY A 73 -21.23 28.41 64.84
N ALA A 74 -20.06 27.88 64.45
CA ALA A 74 -18.80 28.16 65.09
C ALA A 74 -18.33 29.61 64.85
N VAL A 75 -18.48 30.12 63.61
CA VAL A 75 -18.22 31.54 63.29
C VAL A 75 -19.22 32.47 63.99
N GLN A 76 -20.50 32.07 64.09
CA GLN A 76 -21.51 32.84 64.83
C GLN A 76 -21.17 32.92 66.32
N SER A 77 -20.69 31.81 66.90
CA SER A 77 -20.24 31.76 68.28
C SER A 77 -18.99 32.62 68.49
N PHE A 78 -18.03 32.57 67.57
CA PHE A 78 -16.87 33.47 67.60
C PHE A 78 -17.32 34.94 67.63
N GLN A 79 -18.19 35.34 66.71
CA GLN A 79 -18.74 36.70 66.61
C GLN A 79 -19.46 37.14 67.88
N ARG A 80 -20.16 36.23 68.57
CA ARG A 80 -20.92 36.51 69.80
C ARG A 80 -20.03 36.59 71.05
N TYR A 81 -19.03 35.73 71.16
CA TYR A 81 -18.32 35.49 72.43
C TYR A 81 -16.89 36.03 72.46
N VAL A 82 -16.25 36.27 71.32
CA VAL A 82 -14.91 36.87 71.28
C VAL A 82 -15.05 38.38 71.15
N ARG A 83 -14.54 39.12 72.14
CA ARG A 83 -14.32 40.56 72.02
C ARG A 83 -12.87 40.72 71.60
N GLY A 84 -12.64 41.06 70.32
CA GLY A 84 -11.30 41.25 69.77
C GLY A 84 -10.52 42.29 70.56
N SER A 85 -9.19 42.22 70.46
CA SER A 85 -8.25 43.22 71.00
C SER A 85 -8.55 44.64 70.51
N ASP A 86 -9.15 44.78 69.33
CA ASP A 86 -9.81 45.99 68.82
C ASP A 86 -11.33 45.73 68.73
N LYS A 87 -12.16 46.68 69.19
CA LYS A 87 -13.63 46.57 69.21
C LYS A 87 -14.27 46.22 67.86
N SER A 88 -13.57 46.46 66.75
CA SER A 88 -14.10 46.27 65.39
C SER A 88 -13.33 45.27 64.53
N ARG A 89 -12.22 44.70 65.04
CA ARG A 89 -11.29 43.87 64.26
C ARG A 89 -10.84 42.65 65.05
N TYR A 90 -10.64 41.54 64.36
CA TYR A 90 -10.18 40.28 64.90
C TYR A 90 -8.96 39.80 64.11
N SER A 91 -7.89 39.45 64.82
CA SER A 91 -6.68 38.86 64.23
C SER A 91 -6.89 37.38 63.88
N SER A 92 -6.07 36.86 62.97
CA SER A 92 -6.07 35.43 62.63
C SER A 92 -5.75 34.54 63.84
N GLN A 93 -4.91 35.02 64.76
CA GLN A 93 -4.52 34.29 65.97
C GLN A 93 -5.68 34.18 66.96
N GLU A 94 -6.48 35.23 67.14
CA GLU A 94 -7.69 35.19 67.98
C GLU A 94 -8.69 34.16 67.44
N LEU A 95 -8.85 34.13 66.11
CA LEU A 95 -9.70 33.15 65.43
C LEU A 95 -9.18 31.72 65.62
N ALA A 96 -7.90 31.49 65.36
CA ALA A 96 -7.25 30.19 65.51
C ALA A 96 -7.35 29.67 66.94
N THR A 97 -6.99 30.51 67.93
CA THR A 97 -7.04 30.15 69.36
C THR A 97 -8.46 29.78 69.79
N PHE A 98 -9.48 30.48 69.26
CA PHE A 98 -10.87 30.15 69.55
C PHE A 98 -11.30 28.79 68.96
N PHE A 99 -10.94 28.50 67.72
CA PHE A 99 -11.28 27.21 67.09
C PHE A 99 -10.51 26.04 67.72
N GLU A 100 -9.22 26.21 67.99
CA GLU A 100 -8.39 25.24 68.71
C GLU A 100 -8.95 24.92 70.09
N LYS A 101 -9.38 25.94 70.83
CA LYS A 101 -9.88 25.74 72.19
C LYS A 101 -11.26 25.09 72.24
N ASN A 102 -12.16 25.45 71.32
CA ASN A 102 -13.59 25.17 71.49
C ASN A 102 -14.17 24.17 70.49
N TYR A 103 -13.49 23.92 69.36
CA TYR A 103 -14.06 23.13 68.26
C TYR A 103 -13.15 22.03 67.73
N LEU A 104 -11.83 22.12 67.92
CA LEU A 104 -10.89 21.05 67.62
C LEU A 104 -10.74 20.07 68.79
N ASP A 105 -10.43 18.81 68.47
CA ASP A 105 -10.19 17.76 69.45
C ASP A 105 -8.89 18.02 70.21
N GLN A 106 -9.01 18.47 71.47
CA GLN A 106 -7.88 18.76 72.33
C GLN A 106 -7.01 17.52 72.63
N THR A 107 -7.56 16.31 72.49
CA THR A 107 -6.81 15.06 72.73
C THR A 107 -5.82 14.73 71.61
N LYS A 108 -6.04 15.28 70.40
CA LYS A 108 -5.15 15.10 69.24
C LYS A 108 -4.08 16.19 69.11
N GLY A 109 -4.09 17.20 69.98
CA GLY A 109 -3.10 18.28 69.98
C GLY A 109 -3.07 19.12 68.70
N ALA A 110 -4.16 19.13 67.91
CA ALA A 110 -4.23 19.85 66.64
C ALA A 110 -4.09 21.37 66.86
N LYS A 111 -3.08 21.97 66.23
CA LYS A 111 -2.82 23.42 66.24
C LYS A 111 -2.83 23.94 64.81
N ILE A 112 -3.40 25.13 64.62
CA ILE A 112 -3.45 25.83 63.34
C ILE A 112 -2.16 26.63 63.21
N SER A 113 -1.30 26.26 62.24
CA SER A 113 -0.01 26.92 62.03
C SER A 113 -0.19 28.42 61.72
N PRO A 114 0.76 29.29 62.12
CA PRO A 114 0.75 30.70 61.73
C PRO A 114 0.73 30.89 60.20
N GLU A 115 1.34 29.97 59.46
CA GLU A 115 1.33 29.90 58.01
C GLU A 115 -0.09 29.60 57.49
N LEU A 116 -0.79 28.58 58.02
CA LEU A 116 -2.18 28.29 57.67
C LEU A 116 -3.10 29.47 57.98
N GLN A 117 -2.88 30.15 59.11
CA GLN A 117 -3.61 31.36 59.46
C GLN A 117 -3.42 32.46 58.40
N ARG A 118 -2.19 32.69 57.95
CA ARG A 118 -1.88 33.69 56.92
C ARG A 118 -2.52 33.34 55.58
N GLU A 119 -2.42 32.09 55.16
CA GLU A 119 -3.04 31.61 53.92
C GLU A 119 -4.57 31.65 53.98
N PHE A 120 -5.15 31.30 55.13
CA PHE A 120 -6.59 31.47 55.39
C PHE A 120 -7.00 32.95 55.27
N MET A 121 -6.20 33.88 55.78
CA MET A 121 -6.51 35.30 55.66
C MET A 121 -6.44 35.82 54.21
N LYS A 122 -5.52 35.29 53.38
CA LYS A 122 -5.50 35.58 51.94
C LYS A 122 -6.75 35.03 51.25
N LEU A 123 -7.17 33.82 51.60
CA LEU A 123 -8.41 33.22 51.09
C LEU A 123 -9.64 34.01 51.55
N LYS A 124 -9.66 34.46 52.81
CA LYS A 124 -10.66 35.36 53.34
C LYS A 124 -10.74 36.65 52.53
N GLN A 125 -9.59 37.26 52.24
CA GLN A 125 -9.54 38.48 51.45
C GLN A 125 -10.15 38.23 50.08
N LEU A 126 -9.88 37.08 49.47
CA LEU A 126 -10.47 36.69 48.20
C LEU A 126 -12.01 36.59 48.23
N PHE A 127 -12.58 35.93 49.23
CA PHE A 127 -14.02 35.68 49.33
C PHE A 127 -14.82 36.80 49.98
N LEU A 128 -14.21 37.67 50.77
CA LEU A 128 -14.92 38.71 51.53
C LEU A 128 -14.42 40.13 51.24
N GLY A 129 -13.25 40.27 50.60
CA GLY A 129 -12.54 41.53 50.45
C GLY A 129 -11.80 41.96 51.72
N GLY A 130 -11.52 43.27 51.79
CA GLY A 130 -10.93 43.92 52.97
C GLY A 130 -9.44 43.64 53.19
N ASP A 131 -9.00 43.77 54.45
CA ASP A 131 -7.59 43.64 54.84
C ASP A 131 -7.19 42.16 55.06
N VAL A 132 -5.92 41.83 54.81
CA VAL A 132 -5.35 40.49 54.98
C VAL A 132 -4.92 40.21 56.43
N ASN A 133 -4.80 41.22 57.29
CA ASN A 133 -4.29 41.03 58.65
C ASN A 133 -5.41 40.88 59.69
N TYR A 134 -6.63 41.29 59.36
CA TYR A 134 -7.76 41.24 60.29
C TYR A 134 -9.10 40.97 59.61
N LEU A 135 -10.04 40.46 60.42
CA LEU A 135 -11.45 40.26 60.12
C LEU A 135 -12.28 41.36 60.81
N THR A 136 -13.25 41.93 60.11
CA THR A 136 -14.23 42.84 60.67
C THR A 136 -15.51 42.10 61.03
N GLN A 137 -16.36 42.70 61.87
CA GLN A 137 -17.67 42.12 62.18
C GLN A 137 -18.55 41.92 60.93
N LYS A 138 -18.45 42.83 59.95
CA LYS A 138 -19.18 42.70 58.68
C LYS A 138 -18.72 41.48 57.89
N GLU A 139 -17.40 41.25 57.84
CA GLU A 139 -16.82 40.10 57.17
C GLU A 139 -17.21 38.79 57.86
N LEU A 140 -17.26 38.73 59.20
CA LEU A 140 -17.75 37.55 59.92
C LEU A 140 -19.19 37.17 59.52
N THR A 141 -20.06 38.16 59.31
CA THR A 141 -21.42 37.91 58.78
C THR A 141 -21.37 37.41 57.33
N SER A 142 -20.53 38.00 56.48
CA SER A 142 -20.35 37.56 55.09
C SER A 142 -19.76 36.14 54.97
N ILE A 143 -18.96 35.67 55.94
CA ILE A 143 -18.50 34.26 55.98
C ILE A 143 -19.68 33.29 56.01
N GLN A 144 -20.76 33.63 56.72
CA GLN A 144 -21.95 32.76 56.79
C GLN A 144 -22.64 32.65 55.43
N GLU A 145 -22.68 33.74 54.65
CA GLU A 145 -23.19 33.72 53.27
C GLU A 145 -22.33 32.84 52.37
N VAL A 146 -21.00 32.94 52.51
CA VAL A 146 -20.04 32.08 51.78
C VAL A 146 -20.24 30.61 52.14
N PHE A 147 -20.42 30.27 53.43
CA PHE A 147 -20.70 28.90 53.84
C PHE A 147 -22.04 28.38 53.29
N GLY A 148 -23.08 29.21 53.26
CA GLY A 148 -24.36 28.84 52.63
C GLY A 148 -24.20 28.53 51.13
N MET A 149 -23.40 29.33 50.43
CA MET A 149 -23.07 29.08 49.02
C MET A 149 -22.27 27.79 48.82
N LEU A 150 -21.23 27.57 49.62
CA LEU A 150 -20.40 26.36 49.56
C LEU A 150 -21.18 25.11 49.92
N ASN A 151 -22.13 25.18 50.86
CA ASN A 151 -23.06 24.10 51.15
C ASN A 151 -23.89 23.75 49.90
N GLY A 152 -24.50 24.76 49.27
CA GLY A 152 -25.26 24.53 48.04
C GLY A 152 -24.44 23.92 46.91
N ILE A 153 -23.17 24.31 46.77
CA ILE A 153 -22.24 23.74 45.78
C ILE A 153 -21.92 22.28 46.11
N THR A 154 -21.46 22.01 47.34
CA THR A 154 -21.04 20.66 47.76
C THR A 154 -22.19 19.66 47.69
N VAL A 155 -23.40 20.03 48.14
CA VAL A 155 -24.60 19.17 48.02
C VAL A 155 -24.93 18.82 46.57
N ARG A 156 -24.92 19.81 45.64
CA ARG A 156 -25.21 19.55 44.22
C ARG A 156 -24.11 18.76 43.52
N MET A 157 -22.85 18.96 43.90
CA MET A 157 -21.72 18.24 43.33
C MET A 157 -21.60 16.80 43.85
N ASN A 158 -22.11 16.52 45.05
CA ASN A 158 -21.94 15.24 45.74
C ASN A 158 -22.28 14.00 44.88
N PRO A 159 -23.39 13.94 44.12
CA PRO A 159 -23.71 12.79 43.27
C PRO A 159 -22.65 12.51 42.19
N TYR A 160 -21.91 13.53 41.78
CA TYR A 160 -20.96 13.49 40.67
C TYR A 160 -19.50 13.47 41.14
N MET A 161 -19.23 13.55 42.45
CA MET A 161 -17.87 13.65 42.98
C MET A 161 -16.99 12.47 42.57
N LYS A 162 -17.56 11.25 42.47
CA LYS A 162 -16.84 10.08 41.96
C LYS A 162 -16.27 10.29 40.56
N ILE A 163 -16.99 11.02 39.69
CA ILE A 163 -16.49 11.40 38.36
C ILE A 163 -15.34 12.38 38.50
N VAL A 164 -15.54 13.44 39.30
CA VAL A 164 -14.56 14.52 39.50
C VAL A 164 -13.26 14.00 40.10
N VAL A 165 -13.28 12.97 40.96
CA VAL A 165 -12.06 12.47 41.63
C VAL A 165 -11.49 11.19 41.02
N LEU A 166 -11.80 10.89 39.75
CA LEU A 166 -11.23 9.74 39.03
C LEU A 166 -11.59 8.37 39.63
N LYS A 167 -12.70 8.28 40.38
CA LYS A 167 -13.17 7.04 41.05
C LYS A 167 -14.42 6.43 40.41
N TRP A 168 -14.88 6.97 39.28
CA TRP A 168 -15.98 6.41 38.50
C TRP A 168 -15.47 5.43 37.44
N SER A 169 -16.33 4.58 36.90
CA SER A 169 -15.99 3.66 35.80
C SER A 169 -17.15 3.58 34.83
N VAL A 170 -16.87 3.58 33.53
CA VAL A 170 -17.88 3.36 32.50
C VAL A 170 -18.34 1.91 32.59
N SER A 171 -19.65 1.69 32.62
CA SER A 171 -20.28 0.38 32.66
C SER A 171 -20.22 -0.33 31.30
N ASP A 172 -20.65 -1.59 31.22
CA ASP A 172 -20.63 -2.39 29.99
C ASP A 172 -21.27 -1.66 28.78
N THR A 173 -20.86 -2.05 27.57
CA THR A 173 -21.20 -1.42 26.28
C THR A 173 -22.68 -1.10 26.08
N ASN A 174 -23.58 -1.89 26.68
CA ASN A 174 -25.04 -1.71 26.59
C ASN A 174 -25.59 -0.51 27.37
N GLN A 175 -24.84 0.12 28.28
CA GLN A 175 -25.29 1.28 29.09
C GLN A 175 -24.50 2.57 28.84
N VAL A 176 -23.59 2.58 27.86
CA VAL A 176 -22.67 3.69 27.55
C VAL A 176 -23.39 5.03 27.30
N GLN A 177 -24.60 5.01 26.70
CA GLN A 177 -25.40 6.24 26.52
C GLN A 177 -25.87 6.84 27.86
N LYS A 178 -26.23 6.01 28.82
CA LYS A 178 -26.67 6.45 30.15
C LYS A 178 -25.50 7.02 30.95
N ASP A 179 -24.36 6.35 30.90
CA ASP A 179 -23.11 6.82 31.50
C ASP A 179 -22.64 8.15 30.92
N MET A 180 -22.83 8.33 29.61
CA MET A 180 -22.55 9.59 28.94
C MET A 180 -23.46 10.72 29.42
N LEU A 181 -24.77 10.47 29.56
CA LEU A 181 -25.70 11.46 30.10
C LEU A 181 -25.31 11.86 31.53
N PHE A 182 -25.00 10.88 32.38
CA PHE A 182 -24.57 11.12 33.76
C PHE A 182 -23.25 11.92 33.83
N PHE A 183 -22.29 11.63 32.93
CA PHE A 183 -21.06 12.42 32.81
C PHE A 183 -21.34 13.87 32.37
N GLU A 184 -22.27 14.10 31.44
CA GLU A 184 -22.61 15.46 30.99
C GLU A 184 -23.37 16.26 32.07
N GLU A 185 -24.15 15.61 32.92
CA GLU A 185 -24.73 16.23 34.11
C GLU A 185 -23.64 16.65 35.12
N ALA A 186 -22.65 15.77 35.36
CA ALA A 186 -21.48 16.10 36.17
C ALA A 186 -20.69 17.30 35.63
N ASN A 187 -20.45 17.33 34.32
CA ASN A 187 -19.82 18.44 33.61
C ASN A 187 -20.59 19.75 33.84
N LYS A 188 -21.91 19.73 33.68
CA LYS A 188 -22.78 20.90 33.88
C LYS A 188 -22.69 21.42 35.31
N GLU A 189 -22.78 20.55 36.31
CA GLU A 189 -22.71 20.97 37.71
C GLU A 189 -21.32 21.48 38.12
N LEU A 190 -20.24 20.88 37.59
CA LEU A 190 -18.88 21.37 37.83
C LEU A 190 -18.68 22.78 37.26
N GLN A 191 -19.14 23.03 36.03
CA GLN A 191 -19.09 24.37 35.41
C GLN A 191 -19.98 25.37 36.16
N ASN A 192 -21.18 24.98 36.59
CA ASN A 192 -22.07 25.84 37.39
C ASN A 192 -21.39 26.23 38.71
N SER A 193 -20.77 25.27 39.39
CA SER A 193 -20.06 25.49 40.64
C SER A 193 -18.88 26.45 40.47
N ALA A 194 -18.07 26.26 39.42
CA ALA A 194 -16.99 27.17 39.07
C ALA A 194 -17.49 28.59 38.77
N LYS A 195 -18.61 28.72 38.04
CA LYS A 195 -19.24 30.01 37.73
C LYS A 195 -19.69 30.74 39.00
N VAL A 196 -20.34 30.04 39.93
CA VAL A 196 -20.85 30.62 41.19
C VAL A 196 -19.69 31.13 42.03
N LEU A 197 -18.64 30.32 42.22
CA LEU A 197 -17.44 30.72 42.96
C LEU A 197 -16.76 31.93 42.33
N ALA A 198 -16.53 31.90 41.02
CA ALA A 198 -15.83 32.96 40.33
C ALA A 198 -16.60 34.28 40.35
N THR A 199 -17.92 34.24 40.18
CA THR A 199 -18.79 35.45 40.25
C THR A 199 -18.70 36.09 41.62
N HIS A 200 -18.65 35.29 42.68
CA HIS A 200 -18.53 35.80 44.03
C HIS A 200 -17.16 36.42 44.28
N ILE A 201 -16.08 35.75 43.86
CA ILE A 201 -14.71 36.24 44.01
C ILE A 201 -14.48 37.54 43.22
N GLU A 202 -14.93 37.58 41.97
CA GLU A 202 -14.80 38.75 41.08
C GLU A 202 -15.43 40.00 41.70
N LYS A 203 -16.59 39.86 42.37
CA LYS A 203 -17.30 40.95 43.05
C LYS A 203 -16.45 41.63 44.14
N ASN A 204 -15.51 40.91 44.75
CA ASN A 204 -14.70 41.44 45.85
C ASN A 204 -13.43 42.17 45.40
N GLY A 205 -13.11 42.14 44.10
CA GLY A 205 -12.05 42.97 43.54
C GLY A 205 -10.63 42.56 43.93
N GLN A 206 -10.40 41.32 44.40
CA GLN A 206 -9.09 40.88 44.92
C GLN A 206 -8.33 40.01 43.93
N ALA A 207 -7.02 40.28 43.82
CA ALA A 207 -6.10 39.42 43.11
C ALA A 207 -5.60 38.29 44.02
N TYR A 208 -5.16 37.17 43.45
CA TYR A 208 -4.67 36.03 44.22
C TYR A 208 -3.46 35.39 43.56
N ASN A 209 -2.41 35.12 44.33
CA ASN A 209 -1.23 34.43 43.83
C ASN A 209 -1.50 32.92 43.77
N LEU A 210 -1.30 32.31 42.61
CA LEU A 210 -1.54 30.87 42.42
C LEU A 210 -0.66 29.99 43.31
N SER A 211 0.53 30.49 43.69
CA SER A 211 1.45 29.75 44.55
C SER A 211 0.95 29.65 46.00
N ASP A 212 0.18 30.64 46.44
CA ASP A 212 -0.44 30.68 47.78
C ASP A 212 -1.45 29.53 47.95
N PHE A 213 -2.09 29.09 46.86
CA PHE A 213 -2.99 27.93 46.90
C PHE A 213 -2.28 26.63 47.25
N VAL A 214 -1.06 26.43 46.71
CA VAL A 214 -0.26 25.23 47.01
C VAL A 214 0.15 25.24 48.48
N THR A 215 0.58 26.40 48.99
CA THR A 215 0.92 26.60 50.40
C THR A 215 -0.28 26.35 51.29
N PHE A 216 -1.43 26.91 50.95
CA PHE A 216 -2.68 26.70 51.68
C PHE A 216 -3.05 25.22 51.78
N LEU A 217 -3.02 24.48 50.66
CA LEU A 217 -3.35 23.06 50.66
C LEU A 217 -2.35 22.22 51.46
N GLN A 218 -1.05 22.54 51.40
CA GLN A 218 -0.02 21.87 52.19
C GLN A 218 -0.26 22.06 53.69
N GLU A 219 -0.39 23.32 54.13
CA GLU A 219 -0.59 23.65 55.55
C GLU A 219 -1.92 23.10 56.09
N LEU A 220 -2.97 23.06 55.25
CA LEU A 220 -4.25 22.46 55.61
C LEU A 220 -4.14 20.93 55.75
N SER A 221 -3.42 20.26 54.83
CA SER A 221 -3.15 18.83 54.89
C SER A 221 -2.39 18.46 56.17
N ASP A 222 -1.33 19.21 56.47
CA ASP A 222 -0.48 19.00 57.64
C ASP A 222 -1.27 19.21 58.96
N THR A 223 -2.14 20.23 59.00
CA THR A 223 -2.98 20.52 60.18
C THR A 223 -4.06 19.44 60.43
N LEU A 224 -4.56 18.80 59.38
CA LEU A 224 -5.59 17.75 59.49
C LEU A 224 -5.00 16.35 59.72
N GLY A 225 -3.68 16.20 59.70
CA GLY A 225 -2.97 14.97 60.04
C GLY A 225 -3.03 13.88 58.95
N ASP A 226 -3.29 14.26 57.71
CA ASP A 226 -3.33 13.34 56.56
C ASP A 226 -2.37 13.85 55.47
N GLU A 227 -1.56 12.96 54.89
CA GLU A 227 -0.83 13.28 53.65
C GLU A 227 -1.77 13.20 52.45
N TRP A 228 -2.26 14.34 51.98
CA TRP A 228 -3.12 14.39 50.79
C TRP A 228 -2.27 14.29 49.53
N SER A 229 -2.38 13.17 48.80
CA SER A 229 -1.74 12.98 47.48
C SER A 229 -2.13 14.07 46.46
N ALA A 230 -3.25 14.76 46.69
CA ALA A 230 -3.69 15.90 45.90
C ALA A 230 -2.74 17.11 46.00
N VAL A 231 -2.04 17.32 47.13
CA VAL A 231 -1.13 18.47 47.31
C VAL A 231 0.06 18.37 46.35
N GLU A 232 0.71 17.20 46.31
CA GLU A 232 1.83 16.95 45.41
C GLU A 232 1.40 16.99 43.94
N THR A 233 0.18 16.52 43.67
CA THR A 233 -0.44 16.63 42.34
C THR A 233 -0.60 18.10 41.95
N VAL A 234 -1.26 18.92 42.78
CA VAL A 234 -1.46 20.35 42.51
C VAL A 234 -0.12 21.07 42.35
N ARG A 235 0.88 20.78 43.19
CA ARG A 235 2.23 21.32 43.09
C ARG A 235 2.88 20.99 41.75
N THR A 236 2.80 19.74 41.33
CA THR A 236 3.35 19.25 40.05
C THR A 236 2.70 19.93 38.84
N TYR A 237 1.38 20.14 38.87
CA TYR A 237 0.64 20.77 37.77
C TYR A 237 0.60 22.30 37.83
N MET A 238 0.99 22.93 38.94
CA MET A 238 0.93 24.38 39.11
C MET A 238 1.68 25.18 38.01
N PRO A 239 2.88 24.77 37.54
CA PRO A 239 3.54 25.44 36.42
C PRO A 239 2.68 25.46 35.16
N VAL A 240 1.98 24.35 34.86
CA VAL A 240 1.03 24.28 33.75
C VAL A 240 -0.14 25.23 33.98
N VAL A 241 -0.74 25.22 35.19
CA VAL A 241 -1.85 26.11 35.53
C VAL A 241 -1.46 27.58 35.35
N LYS A 242 -0.27 27.98 35.78
CA LYS A 242 0.28 29.33 35.59
C LYS A 242 0.43 29.70 34.11
N LYS A 243 1.00 28.81 33.30
CA LYS A 243 1.16 29.03 31.85
C LYS A 243 -0.15 29.07 31.10
N VAL A 244 -1.07 28.16 31.44
CA VAL A 244 -2.46 28.19 30.98
C VAL A 244 -3.11 29.51 31.38
N LYS A 245 -2.99 29.95 32.63
CA LYS A 245 -3.51 31.25 33.08
C LYS A 245 -2.96 32.40 32.23
N LYS A 246 -1.64 32.46 32.02
CA LYS A 246 -1.00 33.51 31.21
C LYS A 246 -1.48 33.48 29.76
N ALA A 247 -1.54 32.30 29.15
CA ALA A 247 -1.97 32.13 27.76
C ALA A 247 -3.46 32.43 27.56
N LEU A 248 -4.30 32.18 28.57
CA LEU A 248 -5.76 32.23 28.44
C LEU A 248 -6.39 33.52 29.02
N ALA A 249 -5.97 33.95 30.20
CA ALA A 249 -6.48 35.14 30.87
C ALA A 249 -5.61 36.38 30.63
N GLY A 250 -4.36 36.20 30.21
CA GLY A 250 -3.40 37.30 30.07
C GLY A 250 -2.82 37.73 31.42
N GLY A 251 -2.36 38.98 31.50
CA GLY A 251 -1.88 39.59 32.75
C GLY A 251 -0.64 38.92 33.36
N ASN A 252 -0.55 38.89 34.68
CA ASN A 252 0.57 38.29 35.42
C ASN A 252 0.43 36.76 35.48
N GLU A 253 1.45 36.01 35.07
CA GLU A 253 1.46 34.53 35.09
C GLU A 253 1.23 33.94 36.50
N ASN A 254 1.68 34.64 37.55
CA ASN A 254 1.65 34.13 38.92
C ASN A 254 0.38 34.50 39.70
N ALA A 255 -0.47 35.39 39.19
CA ALA A 255 -1.62 35.89 39.92
C ALA A 255 -2.85 36.04 39.04
N ILE A 256 -4.02 35.68 39.58
CA ILE A 256 -5.33 35.91 38.96
C ILE A 256 -5.81 37.29 39.39
N ALA A 257 -5.99 38.19 38.44
CA ALA A 257 -6.55 39.52 38.67
C ALA A 257 -8.07 39.44 38.88
N PRO A 258 -8.70 40.46 39.49
CA PRO A 258 -10.12 40.40 39.84
C PRO A 258 -11.05 40.09 38.66
N ASN A 259 -10.82 40.73 37.52
CA ASN A 259 -11.58 40.54 36.29
C ASN A 259 -11.22 39.25 35.52
N GLU A 260 -10.21 38.50 35.95
CA GLU A 260 -9.79 37.25 35.32
C GLU A 260 -10.46 36.01 35.94
N TRP A 261 -11.03 36.12 37.14
CA TRP A 261 -11.57 34.98 37.90
C TRP A 261 -12.63 34.19 37.18
N ARG A 262 -13.62 34.88 36.60
CA ARG A 262 -14.71 34.24 35.85
C ARG A 262 -14.18 33.45 34.68
N ARG A 263 -13.26 34.03 33.91
CA ARG A 263 -12.60 33.37 32.78
C ARG A 263 -11.78 32.18 33.27
N PHE A 264 -10.85 32.40 34.18
CA PHE A 264 -9.95 31.37 34.71
C PHE A 264 -10.70 30.15 35.25
N SER A 265 -11.72 30.38 36.08
CA SER A 265 -12.48 29.29 36.72
C SER A 265 -13.32 28.49 35.72
N MET A 266 -13.99 29.16 34.78
CA MET A 266 -14.78 28.49 33.75
C MET A 266 -13.91 27.63 32.83
N LEU A 267 -12.74 28.14 32.46
CA LEU A 267 -11.80 27.41 31.61
C LEU A 267 -11.12 26.28 32.35
N GLY A 268 -10.76 26.48 33.61
CA GLY A 268 -10.24 25.43 34.48
C GLY A 268 -11.22 24.28 34.59
N ALA A 269 -12.50 24.57 34.86
CA ALA A 269 -13.55 23.56 34.90
C ALA A 269 -13.72 22.83 33.57
N ARG A 270 -13.82 23.57 32.44
CA ARG A 270 -13.96 22.97 31.11
C ARG A 270 -12.74 22.12 30.73
N GLY A 271 -11.53 22.60 30.99
CA GLY A 271 -10.29 21.88 30.74
C GLY A 271 -10.19 20.60 31.56
N TYR A 272 -10.57 20.66 32.84
CA TYR A 272 -10.63 19.49 33.69
C TYR A 272 -11.65 18.45 33.19
N VAL A 273 -12.84 18.90 32.75
CA VAL A 273 -13.83 18.02 32.13
C VAL A 273 -13.28 17.31 30.89
N GLN A 274 -12.49 17.99 30.05
CA GLN A 274 -11.88 17.32 28.89
C GLN A 274 -10.87 16.26 29.32
N TYR A 275 -10.10 16.51 30.39
CA TYR A 275 -9.23 15.50 30.97
C TYR A 275 -10.03 14.30 31.52
N LEU A 276 -11.12 14.55 32.27
CA LEU A 276 -12.01 13.49 32.76
C LEU A 276 -12.59 12.66 31.61
N ARG A 277 -12.97 13.32 30.51
CA ARG A 277 -13.52 12.63 29.32
C ARG A 277 -12.47 11.75 28.65
N TYR A 278 -11.23 12.22 28.51
CA TYR A 278 -10.11 11.40 28.02
C TYR A 278 -9.88 10.18 28.92
N TYR A 279 -9.81 10.39 30.23
CA TYR A 279 -9.58 9.31 31.19
C TYR A 279 -10.68 8.24 31.10
N TYR A 280 -11.95 8.61 31.21
CA TYR A 280 -13.04 7.62 31.25
C TYR A 280 -13.40 7.00 29.90
N PHE A 281 -13.37 7.76 28.80
CA PHE A 281 -13.92 7.30 27.52
C PHE A 281 -12.87 6.99 26.45
N ILE A 282 -11.60 7.35 26.65
CA ILE A 282 -10.51 7.09 25.70
C ILE A 282 -9.50 6.11 26.30
N GLU A 283 -9.00 6.38 27.52
CA GLU A 283 -7.98 5.56 28.18
C GLU A 283 -8.55 4.25 28.74
N GLN A 284 -9.71 4.29 29.41
CA GLN A 284 -10.27 3.13 30.13
C GLN A 284 -11.13 2.17 29.27
N VAL A 285 -11.67 2.61 28.13
CA VAL A 285 -12.53 1.76 27.28
C VAL A 285 -11.67 0.77 26.50
N PRO A 286 -11.97 -0.54 26.39
CA PRO A 286 -11.17 -1.50 25.62
C PRO A 286 -11.02 -1.18 24.13
N GLU A 287 -9.95 -1.69 23.49
CA GLU A 287 -9.62 -1.41 22.08
C GLU A 287 -10.61 -1.98 21.04
N THR A 288 -11.45 -2.94 21.43
CA THR A 288 -12.31 -3.70 20.50
C THR A 288 -13.50 -2.91 19.95
N ASP A 289 -13.78 -1.71 20.46
CA ASP A 289 -14.98 -0.94 20.11
C ASP A 289 -14.66 0.44 19.50
N THR A 290 -14.08 0.40 18.30
CA THR A 290 -13.50 1.57 17.61
C THR A 290 -14.54 2.66 17.26
N GLY A 291 -15.81 2.29 17.05
CA GLY A 291 -16.87 3.23 16.69
C GLY A 291 -17.22 4.22 17.81
N TYR A 292 -17.35 3.74 19.06
CA TYR A 292 -17.65 4.60 20.20
C TYR A 292 -16.47 5.51 20.53
N ARG A 293 -15.26 4.97 20.60
CA ARG A 293 -14.02 5.75 20.85
C ARG A 293 -13.87 6.90 19.84
N LEU A 294 -14.16 6.67 18.56
CA LEU A 294 -14.11 7.71 17.54
C LEU A 294 -15.16 8.80 17.77
N THR A 295 -16.39 8.42 18.11
CA THR A 295 -17.45 9.38 18.46
C THR A 295 -17.05 10.25 19.65
N TYR A 296 -16.45 9.66 20.68
CA TYR A 296 -15.95 10.38 21.84
C TYR A 296 -14.79 11.29 21.51
N LEU A 297 -13.83 10.82 20.71
CA LEU A 297 -12.71 11.63 20.26
C LEU A 297 -13.19 12.85 19.48
N ALA A 298 -14.11 12.67 18.52
CA ALA A 298 -14.66 13.76 17.72
C ALA A 298 -15.37 14.80 18.59
N ARG A 299 -16.22 14.38 19.54
CA ARG A 299 -16.89 15.29 20.48
C ARG A 299 -15.90 16.00 21.40
N THR A 300 -14.89 15.28 21.89
CA THR A 300 -13.80 15.86 22.71
C THR A 300 -13.05 16.92 21.93
N MET A 301 -12.69 16.64 20.67
CA MET A 301 -12.03 17.60 19.79
C MET A 301 -12.93 18.80 19.51
N GLU A 302 -14.23 18.61 19.23
CA GLU A 302 -15.16 19.72 19.01
C GLU A 302 -15.26 20.63 20.25
N ASP A 303 -15.41 20.05 21.43
CA ASP A 303 -15.50 20.80 22.68
C ASP A 303 -14.18 21.52 22.98
N VAL A 304 -13.03 20.84 22.87
CA VAL A 304 -11.71 21.45 23.04
C VAL A 304 -11.53 22.64 22.09
N LEU A 305 -11.85 22.47 20.81
CA LEU A 305 -11.81 23.55 19.83
C LEU A 305 -12.78 24.68 20.18
N SER A 306 -13.96 24.38 20.75
CA SER A 306 -14.89 25.40 21.24
C SER A 306 -14.32 26.17 22.43
N VAL A 307 -13.67 25.48 23.38
CA VAL A 307 -13.00 26.14 24.50
C VAL A 307 -11.92 27.07 23.97
N PHE A 308 -11.05 26.60 23.07
CA PHE A 308 -10.03 27.45 22.46
C PHE A 308 -10.62 28.59 21.61
N GLN A 309 -11.75 28.38 20.94
CA GLN A 309 -12.45 29.44 20.22
C GLN A 309 -12.91 30.57 21.15
N ASP A 310 -13.62 30.21 22.24
CA ASP A 310 -14.11 31.17 23.24
C ASP A 310 -12.91 31.94 23.84
N LEU A 311 -11.83 31.22 24.12
CA LEU A 311 -10.58 31.77 24.65
C LEU A 311 -9.95 32.83 23.77
N VAL A 312 -9.82 32.53 22.48
CA VAL A 312 -9.20 33.46 21.53
C VAL A 312 -10.09 34.68 21.33
N ALA A 313 -11.42 34.49 21.29
CA ALA A 313 -12.38 35.60 21.19
C ALA A 313 -12.33 36.55 22.40
N GLU A 314 -11.91 36.02 23.54
CA GLU A 314 -11.87 36.73 24.81
C GLU A 314 -10.52 37.45 25.04
N LYS A 315 -9.48 37.16 24.27
CA LYS A 315 -8.19 37.89 24.33
C LYS A 315 -8.30 39.29 23.69
N PRO A 316 -7.64 40.32 24.24
CA PRO A 316 -7.62 41.67 23.66
C PRO A 316 -7.11 41.68 22.21
N GLU A 317 -6.12 40.84 21.91
CA GLU A 317 -5.50 40.74 20.58
C GLU A 317 -6.32 39.86 19.61
N GLY A 318 -7.31 39.11 20.10
CA GLY A 318 -8.11 38.20 19.29
C GLY A 318 -7.33 37.03 18.65
N VAL A 319 -6.09 36.79 19.09
CA VAL A 319 -5.19 35.76 18.55
C VAL A 319 -4.39 35.07 19.65
N VAL A 320 -3.98 33.83 19.39
CA VAL A 320 -2.96 33.11 20.19
C VAL A 320 -1.76 32.87 19.28
N SER A 321 -0.58 33.37 19.66
CA SER A 321 0.61 33.26 18.81
C SER A 321 1.22 31.85 18.86
N ARG A 322 1.98 31.48 17.83
CA ARG A 322 2.73 30.21 17.80
C ARG A 322 3.66 30.08 19.00
N ASP A 323 4.28 31.17 19.44
CA ASP A 323 5.21 31.17 20.55
C ASP A 323 4.49 30.93 21.88
N GLU A 324 3.27 31.45 22.05
CA GLU A 324 2.41 31.13 23.20
C GLU A 324 2.00 29.65 23.20
N VAL A 325 1.65 29.08 22.04
CA VAL A 325 1.37 27.64 21.91
C VAL A 325 2.60 26.82 22.25
N ASN A 326 3.78 27.26 21.80
CA ASN A 326 5.04 26.59 22.08
C ASN A 326 5.40 26.59 23.57
N ASP A 327 5.31 27.73 24.24
CA ASP A 327 5.55 27.84 25.68
C ASP A 327 4.59 26.95 26.48
N LEU A 328 3.31 26.91 26.08
CA LEU A 328 2.30 26.06 26.71
C LEU A 328 2.60 24.57 26.52
N LEU A 329 2.84 24.11 25.29
CA LEU A 329 3.09 22.69 25.00
C LEU A 329 4.42 22.20 25.59
N LEU A 330 5.46 23.04 25.61
CA LEU A 330 6.73 22.74 26.30
C LEU A 330 6.58 22.66 27.82
N THR A 331 5.60 23.36 28.39
CA THR A 331 5.30 23.22 29.81
C THR A 331 4.56 21.91 30.08
N PHE A 332 3.65 21.51 29.18
CA PHE A 332 3.00 20.20 29.26
C PHE A 332 3.99 19.04 29.17
N SER A 333 5.01 19.11 28.31
CA SER A 333 6.02 18.03 28.19
C SER A 333 6.87 17.84 29.45
N LYS A 334 7.02 18.88 30.29
CA LYS A 334 7.69 18.78 31.60
C LYS A 334 6.86 18.02 32.62
N VAL A 335 5.54 18.11 32.53
CA VAL A 335 4.61 17.47 33.48
C VAL A 335 4.20 16.07 33.02
N TRP A 336 4.11 15.85 31.70
CA TRP A 336 3.87 14.55 31.10
C TRP A 336 5.08 14.13 30.26
N PRO A 337 6.06 13.41 30.83
CA PRO A 337 7.29 13.02 30.12
C PRO A 337 7.05 12.16 28.86
N ALA A 338 5.90 11.49 28.78
CA ALA A 338 5.48 10.75 27.59
C ALA A 338 5.07 11.67 26.43
N PHE A 339 4.59 12.88 26.71
CA PHE A 339 4.28 13.90 25.73
C PHE A 339 5.54 14.68 25.37
N LYS A 340 6.02 14.48 24.15
CA LYS A 340 7.21 15.14 23.62
C LYS A 340 6.82 16.10 22.51
N ILE A 341 7.39 17.29 22.55
CA ILE A 341 7.13 18.35 21.58
C ILE A 341 8.41 19.16 21.36
N SER A 342 8.55 19.76 20.18
CA SER A 342 9.63 20.68 19.84
C SER A 342 9.07 21.92 19.12
N PRO A 343 9.81 23.05 19.10
CA PRO A 343 9.42 24.22 18.32
C PRO A 343 9.22 23.91 16.83
N LYS A 344 10.02 22.98 16.29
CA LYS A 344 9.92 22.54 14.90
C LYS A 344 8.65 21.70 14.65
N MET A 345 8.29 20.79 15.56
CA MET A 345 7.04 20.03 15.46
C MET A 345 5.83 20.97 15.47
N ILE A 346 5.88 22.03 16.28
CA ILE A 346 4.83 23.05 16.33
C ILE A 346 4.78 23.84 15.03
N LEU A 347 5.90 24.30 14.49
CA LEU A 347 5.94 24.97 13.19
C LEU A 347 5.30 24.12 12.08
N GLU A 348 5.70 22.85 11.98
CA GLU A 348 5.12 21.95 10.97
C GLU A 348 3.63 21.68 11.23
N SER A 349 3.22 21.57 12.50
CA SER A 349 1.80 21.48 12.89
C SER A 349 1.02 22.75 12.52
N MET A 350 1.64 23.93 12.59
CA MET A 350 1.02 25.19 12.15
C MET A 350 0.82 25.24 10.63
N LYS A 351 1.72 24.63 9.84
CA LYS A 351 1.50 24.48 8.39
C LYS A 351 0.33 23.53 8.10
N VAL A 352 0.22 22.42 8.84
CA VAL A 352 -0.95 21.53 8.75
C VAL A 352 -2.22 22.25 9.18
N LYS A 353 -2.17 23.08 10.22
CA LYS A 353 -3.27 23.96 10.61
C LYS A 353 -3.67 24.90 9.47
N GLN A 354 -2.72 25.58 8.83
CA GLN A 354 -3.00 26.44 7.68
C GLN A 354 -3.64 25.64 6.53
N LEU A 355 -3.19 24.41 6.32
CA LEU A 355 -3.76 23.52 5.31
C LEU A 355 -5.22 23.18 5.59
N VAL A 356 -5.53 22.74 6.82
CA VAL A 356 -6.84 22.20 7.18
C VAL A 356 -7.83 23.29 7.59
N PHE A 357 -7.39 24.33 8.29
CA PHE A 357 -8.27 25.37 8.85
C PHE A 357 -8.13 26.72 8.14
N GLY A 358 -7.03 26.95 7.42
CA GLY A 358 -6.69 28.25 6.84
C GLY A 358 -5.95 29.17 7.80
N GLY A 359 -5.91 30.45 7.46
CA GLY A 359 -5.30 31.50 8.28
C GLY A 359 -3.76 31.54 8.20
N SER A 360 -3.14 32.08 9.26
CA SER A 360 -1.68 32.24 9.37
C SER A 360 -1.02 31.02 10.04
N VAL A 361 0.28 30.81 9.75
CA VAL A 361 1.15 29.85 10.45
C VAL A 361 1.70 30.41 11.77
N ASP A 362 1.54 31.71 12.01
CA ASP A 362 2.10 32.37 13.19
C ASP A 362 1.09 32.52 14.35
N SER A 363 -0.19 32.25 14.09
CA SER A 363 -1.23 32.41 15.11
C SER A 363 -2.49 31.59 14.86
N PHE A 364 -3.29 31.43 15.91
CA PHE A 364 -4.66 30.95 15.87
C PHE A 364 -5.65 32.09 16.10
N THR A 365 -6.70 32.13 15.29
CA THR A 365 -7.81 33.09 15.37
C THR A 365 -9.11 32.37 15.74
N THR A 366 -10.13 33.12 16.17
CA THR A 366 -11.49 32.58 16.40
C THR A 366 -12.06 31.90 15.15
N ASN A 367 -11.74 32.41 13.95
CA ASN A 367 -12.21 31.83 12.69
C ASN A 367 -11.55 30.48 12.38
N ASP A 368 -10.28 30.29 12.76
CA ASP A 368 -9.58 29.02 12.58
C ASP A 368 -10.26 27.91 13.39
N PHE A 369 -10.58 28.16 14.67
CA PHE A 369 -11.27 27.20 15.52
C PHE A 369 -12.70 26.92 15.05
N LYS A 370 -13.43 27.96 14.62
CA LYS A 370 -14.77 27.78 14.03
C LYS A 370 -14.71 26.86 12.80
N THR A 371 -13.71 27.06 11.93
CA THR A 371 -13.50 26.23 10.73
C THR A 371 -13.11 24.80 11.12
N ALA A 372 -12.22 24.63 12.08
CA ALA A 372 -11.82 23.33 12.60
C ALA A 372 -13.02 22.53 13.12
N ARG A 373 -13.89 23.15 13.93
CA ARG A 373 -15.10 22.50 14.48
C ARG A 373 -16.04 22.00 13.39
N MET A 374 -16.31 22.83 12.37
CA MET A 374 -17.15 22.41 11.23
C MET A 374 -16.55 21.20 10.49
N LYS A 375 -15.23 21.05 10.49
CA LYS A 375 -14.52 19.95 9.80
C LYS A 375 -14.41 18.69 10.64
N VAL A 376 -14.30 18.78 11.97
CA VAL A 376 -14.23 17.60 12.85
C VAL A 376 -15.43 16.66 12.62
N ASN A 377 -16.65 17.19 12.54
CA ASN A 377 -17.83 16.36 12.29
C ASN A 377 -17.83 15.70 10.91
N ARG A 378 -17.29 16.36 9.88
CA ARG A 378 -17.11 15.76 8.54
C ARG A 378 -16.03 14.69 8.54
N LEU A 379 -14.89 14.95 9.19
CA LEU A 379 -13.81 13.98 9.36
C LEU A 379 -14.29 12.74 10.09
N LYS A 380 -15.09 12.91 11.16
CA LYS A 380 -15.75 11.80 11.85
C LYS A 380 -16.56 10.94 10.88
N ALA A 381 -17.47 11.54 10.10
CA ALA A 381 -18.30 10.82 9.15
C ALA A 381 -17.50 10.12 8.03
N ILE A 382 -16.34 10.68 7.64
CA ILE A 382 -15.40 10.02 6.74
C ILE A 382 -14.80 8.77 7.41
N VAL A 383 -14.27 8.91 8.63
CA VAL A 383 -13.62 7.79 9.34
C VAL A 383 -14.63 6.68 9.67
N GLU A 384 -15.87 7.00 10.05
CA GLU A 384 -16.94 6.01 10.31
C GLU A 384 -17.28 5.17 9.09
N ARG A 385 -17.27 5.76 7.88
CA ARG A 385 -17.46 5.01 6.63
C ARG A 385 -16.24 4.16 6.28
N PHE A 386 -15.05 4.66 6.55
CA PHE A 386 -13.79 4.01 6.23
C PHE A 386 -13.50 2.78 7.12
N LEU A 387 -13.79 2.86 8.42
CA LEU A 387 -13.42 1.87 9.43
C LEU A 387 -13.87 0.41 9.13
N PRO A 388 -15.11 0.15 8.67
CA PRO A 388 -15.55 -1.22 8.35
C PRO A 388 -14.68 -1.93 7.30
N PHE A 389 -13.99 -1.18 6.45
CA PHE A 389 -13.14 -1.71 5.38
C PHE A 389 -11.64 -1.64 5.70
N TYR A 390 -11.27 -1.24 6.92
CA TYR A 390 -9.86 -1.14 7.33
C TYR A 390 -9.04 -2.41 7.09
N PRO A 391 -9.55 -3.65 7.32
CA PRO A 391 -8.81 -4.87 7.00
C PRO A 391 -8.40 -4.96 5.52
N ILE A 392 -9.25 -4.48 4.60
CA ILE A 392 -8.96 -4.46 3.16
C ILE A 392 -7.82 -3.47 2.88
N TYR A 393 -7.88 -2.28 3.46
CA TYR A 393 -6.88 -1.23 3.26
C TYR A 393 -5.54 -1.53 3.94
N SER A 394 -5.54 -2.31 5.02
CA SER A 394 -4.33 -2.71 5.77
C SER A 394 -3.62 -3.92 5.20
N ARG A 395 -4.22 -4.60 4.20
CA ARG A 395 -3.72 -5.88 3.64
C ARG A 395 -3.95 -7.10 4.55
N ASP A 396 -4.77 -6.95 5.58
CA ASP A 396 -5.10 -8.00 6.55
C ASP A 396 -6.37 -8.79 6.16
N TRP A 397 -7.06 -8.43 5.08
CA TRP A 397 -8.28 -9.10 4.62
C TRP A 397 -7.98 -10.39 3.85
N ASP A 398 -8.66 -11.48 4.22
CA ASP A 398 -8.61 -12.74 3.46
C ASP A 398 -9.87 -12.89 2.59
N PRO A 399 -9.77 -12.73 1.25
CA PRO A 399 -10.91 -12.88 0.35
C PRO A 399 -11.45 -14.32 0.28
N GLN A 400 -10.69 -15.33 0.73
CA GLN A 400 -11.09 -16.74 0.66
C GLN A 400 -12.20 -17.11 1.66
N LEU A 401 -12.44 -16.25 2.66
CA LEU A 401 -13.52 -16.43 3.63
C LEU A 401 -14.93 -16.16 3.05
N TYR A 402 -15.00 -15.67 1.81
CA TYR A 402 -16.23 -15.29 1.12
C TYR A 402 -16.32 -15.98 -0.25
N SER A 403 -17.51 -16.04 -0.85
CA SER A 403 -17.60 -16.43 -2.26
C SER A 403 -16.90 -15.40 -3.15
N TYR A 404 -16.49 -15.80 -4.37
CA TYR A 404 -15.85 -14.89 -5.32
C TYR A 404 -16.72 -13.64 -5.61
N GLN A 405 -18.04 -13.80 -5.74
CA GLN A 405 -18.93 -12.66 -6.01
C GLN A 405 -19.08 -11.74 -4.80
N GLU A 406 -19.17 -12.30 -3.58
CA GLU A 406 -19.26 -11.51 -2.35
C GLU A 406 -17.95 -10.76 -2.07
N SER A 407 -16.80 -11.41 -2.24
CA SER A 407 -15.48 -10.77 -2.08
C SER A 407 -15.28 -9.62 -3.08
N GLN A 408 -15.63 -9.82 -4.35
CA GLN A 408 -15.59 -8.77 -5.36
C GLN A 408 -16.50 -7.58 -5.00
N LYS A 409 -17.74 -7.86 -4.56
CA LYS A 409 -18.68 -6.81 -4.15
C LYS A 409 -18.17 -6.04 -2.93
N LEU A 410 -17.73 -6.75 -1.89
CA LEU A 410 -17.19 -6.14 -0.67
C LEU A 410 -15.98 -5.25 -0.98
N PHE A 411 -15.10 -5.70 -1.88
CA PHE A 411 -13.96 -4.91 -2.33
C PHE A 411 -14.38 -3.67 -3.13
N GLN A 412 -15.37 -3.79 -4.02
CA GLN A 412 -15.91 -2.66 -4.78
C GLN A 412 -16.57 -1.60 -3.87
N ASP A 413 -17.30 -2.05 -2.84
CA ASP A 413 -17.90 -1.17 -1.83
C ASP A 413 -16.80 -0.43 -1.06
N ALA A 414 -15.73 -1.14 -0.65
CA ALA A 414 -14.55 -0.53 -0.02
C ALA A 414 -13.88 0.51 -0.95
N GLN A 415 -13.66 0.15 -2.22
CA GLN A 415 -13.08 1.06 -3.21
C GLN A 415 -13.90 2.35 -3.35
N ALA A 416 -15.22 2.24 -3.48
CA ALA A 416 -16.12 3.38 -3.60
C ALA A 416 -16.07 4.28 -2.35
N VAL A 417 -16.05 3.67 -1.17
CA VAL A 417 -15.94 4.40 0.11
C VAL A 417 -14.60 5.13 0.22
N LEU A 418 -13.48 4.49 -0.15
CA LEU A 418 -12.16 5.11 -0.10
C LEU A 418 -12.07 6.30 -1.07
N GLU A 419 -12.57 6.13 -2.30
CA GLU A 419 -12.57 7.19 -3.31
C GLU A 419 -13.42 8.38 -2.86
N GLN A 420 -14.65 8.14 -2.40
CA GLN A 420 -15.54 9.18 -1.87
C GLN A 420 -14.90 9.90 -0.68
N SER A 421 -14.32 9.14 0.25
CA SER A 421 -13.62 9.67 1.42
C SER A 421 -12.43 10.54 1.02
N GLY A 422 -11.63 10.13 0.04
CA GLY A 422 -10.51 10.90 -0.48
C GLY A 422 -10.95 12.22 -1.13
N VAL A 423 -12.00 12.17 -1.95
CA VAL A 423 -12.59 13.37 -2.60
C VAL A 423 -13.11 14.35 -1.55
N GLU A 424 -13.85 13.85 -0.55
CA GLU A 424 -14.41 14.68 0.52
C GLU A 424 -13.32 15.28 1.40
N LEU A 425 -12.33 14.48 1.81
CA LEU A 425 -11.16 14.93 2.57
C LEU A 425 -10.43 16.05 1.84
N GLY A 426 -10.21 15.91 0.53
CA GLY A 426 -9.59 16.97 -0.27
C GLY A 426 -10.44 18.24 -0.38
N GLY A 427 -11.78 18.11 -0.30
CA GLY A 427 -12.70 19.24 -0.20
C GLY A 427 -12.64 19.98 1.14
N LEU A 428 -12.09 19.35 2.19
CA LEU A 428 -11.84 19.98 3.49
C LEU A 428 -10.54 20.79 3.54
N VAL A 429 -9.75 20.83 2.48
CA VAL A 429 -8.48 21.56 2.46
C VAL A 429 -8.68 23.04 2.10
N GLU A 430 -8.04 23.96 2.83
CA GLU A 430 -8.12 25.42 2.59
C GLU A 430 -6.88 26.01 1.92
N GLY A 431 -5.70 25.54 2.30
CA GLY A 431 -4.42 26.16 1.91
C GLY A 431 -3.65 25.38 0.85
N PRO A 432 -2.62 26.00 0.25
CA PRO A 432 -1.57 25.25 -0.43
C PRO A 432 -0.71 24.48 0.58
N TYR A 433 -0.03 23.43 0.13
CA TYR A 433 0.90 22.66 0.96
C TYR A 433 2.09 22.17 0.14
N ASP A 434 3.30 22.21 0.69
CA ASP A 434 4.45 21.54 0.09
C ASP A 434 4.55 20.12 0.62
N LEU A 435 4.55 19.12 -0.26
CA LEU A 435 4.73 17.72 0.12
C LEU A 435 6.04 17.44 0.88
N LYS A 436 7.06 18.31 0.76
CA LYS A 436 8.30 18.22 1.55
C LYS A 436 8.07 18.53 3.04
N ASP A 437 7.10 19.36 3.37
CA ASP A 437 6.75 19.68 4.76
C ASP A 437 6.19 18.46 5.49
N LEU A 438 5.53 17.53 4.77
CA LEU A 438 5.08 16.25 5.35
C LEU A 438 6.26 15.42 5.83
N ILE A 439 7.35 15.37 5.05
CA ILE A 439 8.57 14.64 5.45
C ILE A 439 9.21 15.33 6.66
N ALA A 440 9.24 16.66 6.69
CA ALA A 440 9.77 17.41 7.83
C ALA A 440 8.98 17.13 9.11
N LEU A 441 7.64 17.11 9.01
CA LEU A 441 6.73 16.74 10.10
C LEU A 441 6.99 15.32 10.60
N LEU A 442 7.05 14.34 9.69
CA LEU A 442 7.26 12.93 10.05
C LEU A 442 8.64 12.68 10.65
N ARG A 443 9.70 13.28 10.11
CA ARG A 443 11.05 13.19 10.69
C ARG A 443 11.09 13.73 12.11
N GLU A 444 10.43 14.86 12.34
CA GLU A 444 10.36 15.45 13.67
C GLU A 444 9.56 14.57 14.63
N PHE A 445 8.43 14.03 14.18
CA PHE A 445 7.63 13.07 14.94
C PHE A 445 8.44 11.82 15.31
N GLU A 446 9.14 11.20 14.36
CA GLU A 446 9.99 10.03 14.60
C GLU A 446 11.20 10.34 15.50
N THR A 447 11.73 11.56 15.44
CA THR A 447 12.81 12.02 16.32
C THR A 447 12.32 12.14 17.77
N LEU A 448 11.12 12.69 17.97
CA LEU A 448 10.50 12.84 19.29
C LEU A 448 10.03 11.49 19.84
N TYR A 449 9.43 10.68 18.98
CA TYR A 449 8.83 9.38 19.31
C TYR A 449 9.55 8.26 18.56
N PRO A 450 10.83 7.98 18.89
CA PRO A 450 11.55 6.92 18.23
C PRO A 450 10.83 5.60 18.50
N HIS A 451 10.64 4.81 17.44
CA HIS A 451 10.13 3.46 17.59
C HIS A 451 11.06 2.72 18.55
N LYS A 452 10.57 2.39 19.74
CA LYS A 452 11.29 1.50 20.64
C LYS A 452 11.46 0.21 19.85
N ASN A 453 12.69 -0.16 19.52
CA ASN A 453 13.02 -1.41 18.85
C ASN A 453 12.30 -2.52 19.61
N LYS A 454 11.14 -2.96 19.10
CA LYS A 454 10.57 -4.22 19.56
C LYS A 454 11.60 -5.23 19.08
N GLU A 455 12.26 -5.91 20.03
CA GLU A 455 13.05 -7.09 19.69
C GLU A 455 12.23 -7.90 18.68
N PRO A 456 12.81 -8.23 17.51
CA PRO A 456 12.07 -8.89 16.45
C PRO A 456 11.43 -10.14 17.02
N LYS A 457 10.10 -10.14 17.16
CA LYS A 457 9.33 -11.32 17.55
C LYS A 457 9.49 -12.33 16.43
N GLY A 458 10.49 -13.20 16.53
CA GLY A 458 10.72 -14.29 15.56
C GLY A 458 12.15 -14.54 15.09
N GLY A 459 13.19 -13.92 15.68
CA GLY A 459 14.58 -14.32 15.43
C GLY A 459 15.10 -14.17 14.00
N LYS A 460 14.38 -13.47 13.11
CA LYS A 460 14.90 -13.07 11.80
C LYS A 460 15.65 -11.76 11.96
N GLU A 461 16.96 -11.85 11.98
CA GLU A 461 17.93 -10.78 12.33
C GLU A 461 17.99 -9.61 11.32
N ASP A 462 17.28 -9.70 10.18
CA ASP A 462 17.56 -8.84 9.02
C ASP A 462 16.57 -7.70 8.71
N GLN A 463 15.44 -7.56 9.42
CA GLN A 463 14.51 -6.45 9.15
C GLN A 463 14.79 -5.25 10.06
N LYS A 464 15.85 -4.50 9.72
CA LYS A 464 16.10 -3.17 10.29
C LYS A 464 14.89 -2.28 10.01
N TYR A 465 14.24 -1.80 11.07
CA TYR A 465 13.15 -0.83 10.96
C TYR A 465 13.62 0.38 10.14
N VAL A 466 12.93 0.65 9.03
CA VAL A 466 13.16 1.84 8.20
C VAL A 466 12.12 2.88 8.61
N PRO A 467 12.52 4.10 9.02
CA PRO A 467 11.58 5.16 9.33
C PRO A 467 10.68 5.49 8.12
N ILE A 468 9.39 5.72 8.37
CA ILE A 468 8.39 6.07 7.34
C ILE A 468 8.82 7.35 6.62
N SER A 469 9.42 8.30 7.34
CA SER A 469 9.91 9.52 6.71
C SER A 469 11.04 9.28 5.70
N GLU A 470 11.84 8.23 5.88
CA GLU A 470 12.89 7.85 4.93
C GLU A 470 12.29 7.19 3.70
N GLU A 471 11.33 6.27 3.88
CA GLU A 471 10.61 5.62 2.78
C GLU A 471 9.84 6.64 1.93
N LEU A 472 9.08 7.52 2.57
CA LEU A 472 8.36 8.60 1.88
C LEU A 472 9.31 9.57 1.18
N ASN A 473 10.48 9.85 1.76
CA ASN A 473 11.48 10.69 1.10
C ASN A 473 12.04 10.03 -0.18
N LYS A 474 12.18 8.71 -0.20
CA LYS A 474 12.55 7.96 -1.42
C LYS A 474 11.43 8.01 -2.47
N LEU A 475 10.17 7.90 -2.04
CA LEU A 475 8.99 7.91 -2.92
C LEU A 475 8.58 9.31 -3.40
N LEU A 476 8.93 10.37 -2.67
CA LEU A 476 8.45 11.72 -2.96
C LEU A 476 8.73 12.18 -4.39
N PRO A 477 9.93 11.98 -4.99
CA PRO A 477 10.17 12.36 -6.38
C PRO A 477 9.19 11.71 -7.36
N LEU A 478 8.85 10.43 -7.16
CA LEU A 478 7.86 9.72 -7.98
C LEU A 478 6.46 10.35 -7.82
N VAL A 479 6.06 10.66 -6.58
CA VAL A 479 4.76 11.29 -6.29
C VAL A 479 4.67 12.69 -6.93
N VAL A 480 5.75 13.47 -6.84
CA VAL A 480 5.84 14.81 -7.45
C VAL A 480 5.78 14.71 -8.98
N ASP A 481 6.54 13.80 -9.58
CA ASP A 481 6.55 13.58 -11.04
C ASP A 481 5.16 13.12 -11.52
N ALA A 482 4.50 12.21 -10.78
CA ALA A 482 3.13 11.78 -11.09
C ALA A 482 2.11 12.93 -10.94
N LYS A 483 2.21 13.74 -9.88
CA LYS A 483 1.36 14.94 -9.70
C LYS A 483 1.56 15.92 -10.85
N ASN A 484 2.81 16.19 -11.24
CA ASN A 484 3.14 17.13 -12.31
C ASN A 484 2.68 16.59 -13.68
N MET A 485 2.79 15.28 -13.91
CA MET A 485 2.26 14.64 -15.12
C MET A 485 0.74 14.84 -15.27
N VAL A 486 -0.02 14.71 -14.18
CA VAL A 486 -1.49 14.79 -14.19
C VAL A 486 -2.00 16.23 -14.17
N PHE A 487 -1.48 17.05 -13.25
CA PHE A 487 -2.02 18.38 -12.94
C PHE A 487 -1.15 19.54 -13.45
N GLY A 488 0.03 19.25 -14.01
CA GLY A 488 1.01 20.25 -14.41
C GLY A 488 1.81 20.84 -13.24
N GLY A 489 2.67 21.80 -13.56
CA GLY A 489 3.63 22.40 -12.62
C GLY A 489 4.96 21.66 -12.57
N ASN A 490 5.95 22.27 -11.91
CA ASN A 490 7.31 21.74 -11.76
C ASN A 490 7.74 21.71 -10.27
N ASP A 491 6.78 21.63 -9.35
CA ASP A 491 7.01 21.78 -7.92
C ASP A 491 6.29 20.70 -7.09
N SER A 492 6.68 20.60 -5.81
CA SER A 492 6.06 19.72 -4.81
C SER A 492 4.84 20.36 -4.14
N SER A 493 4.43 21.56 -4.56
CA SER A 493 3.31 22.28 -3.96
C SER A 493 1.96 21.79 -4.52
N LEU A 494 0.98 21.67 -3.62
CA LEU A 494 -0.39 21.30 -3.94
C LEU A 494 -1.28 22.49 -3.64
N SER A 495 -1.96 23.01 -4.67
CA SER A 495 -2.98 24.04 -4.48
C SER A 495 -4.31 23.44 -4.00
N LYS A 496 -5.18 24.26 -3.39
CA LYS A 496 -6.52 23.86 -2.92
C LYS A 496 -7.32 23.08 -3.97
N LYS A 497 -7.25 23.47 -5.25
CA LYS A 497 -8.02 22.85 -6.34
C LYS A 497 -7.54 21.43 -6.70
N ILE A 498 -6.30 21.08 -6.35
CA ILE A 498 -5.68 19.80 -6.72
C ILE A 498 -6.01 18.70 -5.70
N TRP A 499 -6.21 19.05 -4.42
CA TRP A 499 -6.36 18.08 -3.34
C TRP A 499 -7.47 17.04 -3.55
N SER A 500 -8.70 17.48 -3.82
CA SER A 500 -9.82 16.55 -4.02
C SER A 500 -9.62 15.62 -5.24
N PRO A 501 -9.23 16.14 -6.44
CA PRO A 501 -8.82 15.32 -7.57
C PRO A 501 -7.66 14.34 -7.29
N LEU A 502 -6.64 14.79 -6.55
CA LEU A 502 -5.43 14.03 -6.26
C LEU A 502 -5.73 12.88 -5.29
N LEU A 503 -6.46 13.15 -4.20
CA LEU A 503 -6.81 12.14 -3.22
C LEU A 503 -7.79 11.10 -3.78
N GLY A 504 -8.77 11.52 -4.59
CA GLY A 504 -9.64 10.57 -5.30
C GLY A 504 -8.86 9.68 -6.28
N MET A 505 -7.91 10.24 -7.03
CA MET A 505 -7.05 9.47 -7.93
C MET A 505 -6.09 8.55 -7.16
N GLY A 506 -5.49 9.04 -6.07
CA GLY A 506 -4.63 8.26 -5.19
C GLY A 506 -5.36 7.08 -4.55
N ALA A 507 -6.60 7.28 -4.11
CA ALA A 507 -7.47 6.21 -3.63
C ALA A 507 -7.70 5.13 -4.70
N ARG A 508 -7.94 5.51 -5.95
CA ARG A 508 -8.11 4.58 -7.07
C ARG A 508 -6.82 3.83 -7.45
N VAL A 509 -5.68 4.51 -7.47
CA VAL A 509 -4.37 3.85 -7.66
C VAL A 509 -4.14 2.83 -6.54
N TYR A 510 -4.35 3.24 -5.28
CA TYR A 510 -4.14 2.39 -4.13
C TYR A 510 -5.05 1.16 -4.15
N THR A 511 -6.34 1.34 -4.43
CA THR A 511 -7.29 0.22 -4.56
C THR A 511 -6.99 -0.65 -5.76
N SER A 512 -6.48 -0.12 -6.87
CA SER A 512 -6.02 -0.96 -8.00
C SER A 512 -4.84 -1.86 -7.60
N VAL A 513 -3.89 -1.34 -6.80
CA VAL A 513 -2.78 -2.13 -6.25
C VAL A 513 -3.30 -3.21 -5.30
N LEU A 514 -4.25 -2.88 -4.43
CA LEU A 514 -4.90 -3.86 -3.54
C LEU A 514 -5.68 -4.91 -4.33
N TYR A 515 -6.39 -4.53 -5.39
CA TYR A 515 -7.14 -5.44 -6.24
C TYR A 515 -6.19 -6.45 -6.90
N HIS A 516 -5.07 -5.98 -7.46
CA HIS A 516 -4.02 -6.86 -7.97
C HIS A 516 -3.53 -7.82 -6.89
N HIS A 517 -3.22 -7.33 -5.69
CA HIS A 517 -2.76 -8.18 -4.59
C HIS A 517 -3.76 -9.28 -4.21
N TYR A 518 -5.04 -8.95 -4.03
CA TYR A 518 -6.04 -9.92 -3.55
C TYR A 518 -6.54 -10.88 -4.63
N PHE A 519 -6.71 -10.42 -5.86
CA PHE A 519 -7.45 -11.16 -6.90
C PHE A 519 -6.60 -11.62 -8.09
N VAL A 520 -5.40 -11.07 -8.29
CA VAL A 520 -4.56 -11.37 -9.47
C VAL A 520 -3.24 -12.03 -9.07
N SER A 521 -2.52 -11.44 -8.12
CA SER A 521 -1.21 -11.90 -7.68
C SER A 521 -1.31 -13.31 -7.08
N GLU A 522 -0.37 -14.17 -7.44
CA GLU A 522 -0.25 -15.56 -6.95
C GLU A 522 -1.47 -16.45 -7.27
N LYS A 523 -2.37 -16.02 -8.18
CA LYS A 523 -3.48 -16.84 -8.65
C LYS A 523 -3.13 -17.55 -9.95
N ALA A 524 -3.65 -18.77 -10.10
CA ALA A 524 -3.45 -19.59 -11.29
C ALA A 524 -4.18 -18.97 -12.50
N MET A 525 -3.43 -18.64 -13.55
CA MET A 525 -3.94 -18.00 -14.77
C MET A 525 -4.91 -18.88 -15.55
N GLU A 526 -4.94 -20.19 -15.31
CA GLU A 526 -5.89 -21.11 -15.96
C GLU A 526 -7.33 -20.98 -15.41
N LYS A 527 -7.51 -20.35 -14.24
CA LYS A 527 -8.83 -20.24 -13.61
C LYS A 527 -9.62 -19.09 -14.23
N SER A 528 -10.87 -19.39 -14.62
CA SER A 528 -11.76 -18.39 -15.21
C SER A 528 -11.96 -17.16 -14.30
N GLU A 529 -12.04 -17.35 -12.99
CA GLU A 529 -12.22 -16.32 -11.99
C GLU A 529 -11.02 -15.35 -11.94
N THR A 530 -9.81 -15.88 -12.08
CA THR A 530 -8.57 -15.09 -12.17
C THR A 530 -8.54 -14.27 -13.44
N LEU A 531 -8.93 -14.84 -14.58
CA LEU A 531 -9.01 -14.12 -15.86
C LEU A 531 -10.07 -13.02 -15.84
N TRP A 532 -11.22 -13.25 -15.19
CA TRP A 532 -12.20 -12.20 -14.94
C TRP A 532 -11.63 -11.09 -14.06
N SER A 533 -10.89 -11.43 -13.01
CA SER A 533 -10.22 -10.44 -12.16
C SER A 533 -9.20 -9.62 -12.94
N ILE A 534 -8.43 -10.25 -13.84
CA ILE A 534 -7.50 -9.55 -14.74
C ILE A 534 -8.27 -8.61 -15.68
N SER A 535 -9.40 -9.06 -16.25
CA SER A 535 -10.27 -8.20 -17.07
C SER A 535 -10.72 -6.96 -16.30
N THR A 536 -11.20 -7.14 -15.06
CA THR A 536 -11.61 -6.04 -14.19
C THR A 536 -10.45 -5.10 -13.87
N PHE A 537 -9.30 -5.65 -13.47
CA PHE A 537 -8.10 -4.88 -13.16
C PHE A 537 -7.59 -4.07 -14.37
N SER A 538 -7.51 -4.69 -15.54
CA SER A 538 -7.13 -4.03 -16.80
C SER A 538 -8.08 -2.89 -17.14
N ASN A 539 -9.40 -3.13 -17.06
CA ASN A 539 -10.39 -2.09 -17.33
C ASN A 539 -10.34 -0.93 -16.32
N GLN A 540 -10.15 -1.22 -15.03
CA GLN A 540 -9.98 -0.19 -14.00
C GLN A 540 -8.71 0.65 -14.25
N SER A 541 -7.60 0.00 -14.62
CA SER A 541 -6.33 0.66 -14.94
C SER A 541 -6.45 1.57 -16.18
N LEU A 542 -7.15 1.09 -17.22
CA LEU A 542 -7.41 1.89 -18.43
C LEU A 542 -8.36 3.05 -18.17
N ASN A 543 -9.36 2.87 -17.29
CA ASN A 543 -10.25 3.96 -16.88
C ASN A 543 -9.47 5.02 -16.08
N LEU A 544 -8.57 4.60 -15.18
CA LEU A 544 -7.68 5.52 -14.48
C LEU A 544 -6.79 6.31 -15.45
N LEU A 545 -6.19 5.64 -16.44
CA LEU A 545 -5.38 6.29 -17.47
C LEU A 545 -6.22 7.28 -18.31
N ARG A 546 -7.45 6.90 -18.69
CA ARG A 546 -8.41 7.79 -19.34
C ARG A 546 -8.71 9.02 -18.49
N ASP A 547 -8.94 8.86 -17.20
CA ASP A 547 -9.21 9.99 -16.29
C ASP A 547 -8.00 10.92 -16.14
N ILE A 548 -6.78 10.37 -16.13
CA ILE A 548 -5.54 11.16 -16.19
C ILE A 548 -5.52 12.01 -17.47
N LEU A 549 -5.81 11.41 -18.63
CA LEU A 549 -5.86 12.12 -19.91
C LEU A 549 -6.94 13.21 -19.93
N VAL A 550 -8.12 12.96 -19.38
CA VAL A 550 -9.19 13.96 -19.29
C VAL A 550 -8.79 15.16 -18.43
N LYS A 551 -8.08 14.93 -17.32
CA LYS A 551 -7.65 16.01 -16.40
C LYS A 551 -6.51 16.86 -16.96
N LYS A 552 -5.71 16.29 -17.88
CA LYS A 552 -4.58 17.00 -18.49
C LYS A 552 -5.08 17.90 -19.61
N SER A 553 -4.59 19.15 -19.65
CA SER A 553 -5.02 20.16 -20.64
C SER A 553 -4.76 19.77 -22.09
N VAL A 554 -3.73 18.95 -22.35
CA VAL A 554 -3.35 18.47 -23.70
C VAL A 554 -3.94 17.10 -24.06
N HIS A 555 -4.70 16.47 -23.16
CA HIS A 555 -5.32 15.15 -23.37
C HIS A 555 -4.38 14.01 -23.83
N GLN A 556 -3.09 14.11 -23.50
CA GLN A 556 -2.06 13.14 -23.87
C GLN A 556 -0.97 13.05 -22.81
N VAL A 557 -0.44 11.85 -22.54
CA VAL A 557 0.76 11.66 -21.71
C VAL A 557 1.95 11.40 -22.63
N SER A 558 2.91 12.33 -22.65
CA SER A 558 4.07 12.26 -23.54
C SER A 558 5.03 11.13 -23.17
N MET A 559 5.78 10.64 -24.14
CA MET A 559 6.81 9.62 -23.91
C MET A 559 7.88 10.08 -22.91
N SER A 560 8.19 11.38 -22.86
CA SER A 560 9.10 11.95 -21.85
C SER A 560 8.56 11.81 -20.43
N GLU A 561 7.26 12.05 -20.22
CA GLU A 561 6.61 11.91 -18.91
C GLU A 561 6.58 10.45 -18.47
N ILE A 562 6.26 9.52 -19.40
CA ILE A 562 6.30 8.08 -19.14
C ILE A 562 7.71 7.67 -18.71
N MET A 563 8.73 8.08 -19.48
CA MET A 563 10.12 7.72 -19.17
C MET A 563 10.60 8.34 -17.85
N GLN A 564 10.10 9.51 -17.46
CA GLN A 564 10.41 10.10 -16.16
C GLN A 564 9.90 9.20 -15.03
N ILE A 565 8.65 8.73 -15.09
CA ILE A 565 8.10 7.78 -14.12
C ILE A 565 8.86 6.46 -14.12
N VAL A 566 9.17 5.91 -15.31
CA VAL A 566 9.94 4.67 -15.45
C VAL A 566 11.33 4.79 -14.83
N ASN A 567 12.03 5.91 -15.05
CA ASN A 567 13.34 6.14 -14.44
C ASN A 567 13.23 6.19 -12.91
N ARG A 568 12.19 6.83 -12.35
CA ARG A 568 11.96 6.82 -10.90
C ARG A 568 11.70 5.42 -10.35
N LEU A 569 10.91 4.61 -11.05
CA LEU A 569 10.67 3.23 -10.66
C LEU A 569 11.95 2.38 -10.71
N ASN A 570 12.83 2.64 -11.67
CA ASN A 570 14.15 2.02 -11.75
C ASN A 570 15.06 2.45 -10.57
N ASP A 571 15.13 3.75 -10.27
CA ASP A 571 15.91 4.29 -9.15
C ASP A 571 15.43 3.71 -7.80
N LEU A 572 14.13 3.45 -7.69
CA LEU A 572 13.50 2.82 -6.52
C LEU A 572 13.61 1.29 -6.50
N LYS A 573 14.25 0.69 -7.51
CA LYS A 573 14.37 -0.78 -7.69
C LYS A 573 13.04 -1.52 -7.75
N TYR A 574 11.97 -0.86 -8.20
CA TYR A 574 10.70 -1.51 -8.51
C TYR A 574 10.72 -2.19 -9.88
N LEU A 575 11.70 -1.87 -10.73
CA LEU A 575 11.99 -2.62 -11.95
C LEU A 575 13.09 -3.67 -11.68
N PRO A 576 13.07 -4.82 -12.36
CA PRO A 576 14.16 -5.81 -12.26
C PRO A 576 15.53 -5.19 -12.56
N GLU A 577 16.57 -5.55 -11.81
CA GLU A 577 17.91 -4.96 -11.97
C GLU A 577 18.53 -5.16 -13.37
N LYS A 578 18.05 -6.14 -14.13
CA LYS A 578 18.46 -6.42 -15.51
C LYS A 578 17.73 -5.56 -16.56
N THR A 579 16.79 -4.71 -16.18
CA THR A 579 16.02 -3.91 -17.12
C THR A 579 16.86 -2.76 -17.69
N ASN A 580 17.24 -2.86 -18.96
CA ASN A 580 17.89 -1.76 -19.66
C ASN A 580 16.87 -0.70 -20.07
N LEU A 581 17.00 0.52 -19.51
CA LEU A 581 16.11 1.65 -19.78
C LEU A 581 16.06 2.04 -21.26
N LYS A 582 17.15 1.85 -22.02
CA LYS A 582 17.18 2.14 -23.46
C LYS A 582 16.25 1.20 -24.22
N SER A 583 16.29 -0.09 -23.91
CA SER A 583 15.40 -1.06 -24.54
C SER A 583 13.96 -0.92 -24.09
N LEU A 584 13.73 -0.60 -22.81
CA LEU A 584 12.38 -0.28 -22.35
C LEU A 584 11.82 0.94 -23.10
N LYS A 585 12.62 1.99 -23.31
CA LYS A 585 12.24 3.14 -24.13
C LYS A 585 11.91 2.74 -25.57
N THR A 586 12.69 1.84 -26.18
CA THR A 586 12.42 1.34 -27.54
C THR A 586 11.10 0.56 -27.61
N ILE A 587 10.84 -0.34 -26.65
CA ILE A 587 9.60 -1.13 -26.61
C ILE A 587 8.38 -0.26 -26.32
N LEU A 588 8.49 0.68 -25.37
CA LEU A 588 7.42 1.64 -25.11
C LEU A 588 7.18 2.57 -26.31
N GLY A 589 8.25 2.99 -26.99
CA GLY A 589 8.16 3.76 -28.23
C GLY A 589 7.43 2.99 -29.32
N LEU A 590 7.76 1.70 -29.50
CA LEU A 590 7.04 0.82 -30.43
C LEU A 590 5.57 0.67 -30.05
N ALA A 591 5.26 0.45 -28.78
CA ALA A 591 3.90 0.33 -28.31
C ALA A 591 3.10 1.61 -28.58
N VAL A 592 3.64 2.76 -28.20
CA VAL A 592 2.97 4.07 -28.34
C VAL A 592 2.84 4.51 -29.80
N ASN A 593 3.86 4.28 -30.62
CA ASN A 593 3.92 4.83 -31.99
C ASN A 593 3.43 3.88 -33.08
N ASN A 594 3.34 2.58 -32.82
CA ASN A 594 2.93 1.60 -33.82
C ASN A 594 1.71 0.77 -33.38
N VAL A 595 1.74 0.25 -32.14
CA VAL A 595 0.69 -0.67 -31.66
C VAL A 595 -0.58 0.09 -31.26
N LEU A 596 -0.44 1.18 -30.52
CA LEU A 596 -1.52 1.97 -29.96
C LEU A 596 -1.94 3.15 -30.86
N VAL A 597 -1.75 2.97 -32.17
CA VAL A 597 -2.14 3.91 -33.22
C VAL A 597 -3.11 3.21 -34.17
N ALA A 598 -4.10 3.94 -34.69
CA ALA A 598 -4.94 3.40 -35.76
C ALA A 598 -4.08 3.09 -36.99
N PRO A 599 -4.30 1.96 -37.68
CA PRO A 599 -3.60 1.67 -38.93
C PRO A 599 -3.69 2.80 -39.95
N GLU A 600 -4.85 3.44 -40.08
CA GLU A 600 -5.08 4.57 -40.98
C GLU A 600 -4.16 5.75 -40.67
N ASP A 601 -4.07 6.16 -39.39
CA ASP A 601 -3.24 7.27 -38.95
C ASP A 601 -1.75 6.96 -39.11
N ARG A 602 -1.34 5.73 -38.75
CA ARG A 602 0.06 5.27 -38.89
C ARG A 602 0.50 5.31 -40.35
N LEU A 603 -0.32 4.78 -41.27
CA LEU A 603 -0.04 4.79 -42.70
C LEU A 603 -0.05 6.21 -43.28
N GLY A 604 -0.80 7.13 -42.68
CA GLY A 604 -0.73 8.56 -42.96
C GLY A 604 0.52 9.27 -42.42
N GLY A 605 1.41 8.56 -41.71
CA GLY A 605 2.65 9.10 -41.14
C GLY A 605 2.49 9.75 -39.76
N TYR A 606 1.35 9.56 -39.09
CA TYR A 606 1.14 10.09 -37.74
C TYR A 606 1.97 9.31 -36.71
N VAL A 607 2.78 10.03 -35.93
CA VAL A 607 3.61 9.47 -34.85
C VAL A 607 3.29 10.25 -33.55
N PRO A 608 2.44 9.71 -32.67
CA PRO A 608 1.95 10.47 -31.52
C PRO A 608 3.03 10.80 -30.50
N ASN A 609 4.02 9.92 -30.28
CA ASN A 609 5.01 10.00 -29.19
C ASN A 609 4.37 10.28 -27.81
N ALA A 610 3.11 9.89 -27.64
CA ALA A 610 2.31 10.10 -26.45
C ALA A 610 1.17 9.09 -26.40
N ILE A 611 0.74 8.72 -25.21
CA ILE A 611 -0.51 7.99 -25.02
C ILE A 611 -1.66 8.99 -25.14
N THR A 612 -2.56 8.75 -26.10
CA THR A 612 -3.75 9.57 -26.33
C THR A 612 -5.02 8.85 -25.86
N MET A 613 -6.17 9.52 -25.87
CA MET A 613 -7.45 8.87 -25.60
C MET A 613 -7.70 7.70 -26.56
N HIS A 614 -7.37 7.86 -27.84
CA HIS A 614 -7.52 6.82 -28.84
C HIS A 614 -6.60 5.62 -28.55
N SER A 615 -5.36 5.88 -28.12
CA SER A 615 -4.42 4.84 -27.69
C SER A 615 -4.98 3.97 -26.56
N VAL A 616 -5.68 4.56 -25.58
CA VAL A 616 -6.32 3.82 -24.48
C VAL A 616 -7.46 2.94 -24.96
N GLU A 617 -8.29 3.43 -25.88
CA GLU A 617 -9.40 2.65 -26.45
C GLU A 617 -8.87 1.47 -27.29
N LEU A 618 -7.83 1.69 -28.10
CA LEU A 618 -7.17 0.62 -28.86
C LEU A 618 -6.51 -0.43 -27.95
N LEU A 619 -5.87 0.01 -26.86
CA LEU A 619 -5.32 -0.90 -25.86
C LEU A 619 -6.43 -1.72 -25.19
N ARG A 620 -7.57 -1.09 -24.87
CA ARG A 620 -8.74 -1.78 -24.31
C ARG A 620 -9.25 -2.86 -25.28
N GLU A 621 -9.37 -2.53 -26.55
CA GLU A 621 -9.84 -3.48 -27.57
C GLU A 621 -8.91 -4.69 -27.68
N GLU A 622 -7.60 -4.48 -27.85
CA GLU A 622 -6.65 -5.59 -28.02
C GLU A 622 -6.53 -6.45 -26.75
N LEU A 623 -6.56 -5.84 -25.56
CA LEU A 623 -6.60 -6.58 -24.31
C LEU A 623 -7.90 -7.38 -24.18
N GLN A 624 -9.06 -6.83 -24.54
CA GLN A 624 -10.33 -7.54 -24.46
C GLN A 624 -10.38 -8.72 -25.44
N ILE A 625 -9.84 -8.57 -26.66
CA ILE A 625 -9.71 -9.65 -27.64
C ILE A 625 -8.90 -10.80 -27.04
N TRP A 626 -7.78 -10.51 -26.37
CA TRP A 626 -6.96 -11.53 -25.74
C TRP A 626 -7.64 -12.16 -24.51
N ILE A 627 -8.14 -11.36 -23.57
CA ILE A 627 -8.73 -11.83 -22.31
C ILE A 627 -10.03 -12.62 -22.54
N ASP A 628 -10.93 -12.16 -23.41
CA ASP A 628 -12.17 -12.89 -23.69
C ASP A 628 -11.89 -14.27 -24.27
N THR A 629 -10.83 -14.39 -25.06
CA THR A 629 -10.38 -15.67 -25.63
C THR A 629 -9.83 -16.59 -24.55
N GLU A 630 -9.02 -16.08 -23.61
CA GLU A 630 -8.57 -16.86 -22.46
C GLU A 630 -9.73 -17.32 -21.58
N ILE A 631 -10.71 -16.46 -21.32
CA ILE A 631 -11.92 -16.81 -20.55
C ILE A 631 -12.70 -17.91 -21.26
N PHE A 632 -12.88 -17.78 -22.59
CA PHE A 632 -13.52 -18.80 -23.41
C PHE A 632 -12.79 -20.14 -23.32
N PHE A 633 -11.47 -20.15 -23.43
CA PHE A 633 -10.66 -21.36 -23.29
C PHE A 633 -10.73 -21.98 -21.90
N ALA A 634 -10.58 -21.18 -20.84
CA ALA A 634 -10.72 -21.65 -19.47
C ALA A 634 -12.11 -22.25 -19.18
N GLN A 635 -13.17 -21.71 -19.80
CA GLN A 635 -14.51 -22.27 -19.69
C GLN A 635 -14.66 -23.60 -20.45
N LEU A 636 -14.08 -23.70 -21.65
CA LEU A 636 -14.07 -24.95 -22.44
C LEU A 636 -13.35 -26.09 -21.71
N THR A 637 -12.26 -25.77 -21.02
CA THR A 637 -11.38 -26.76 -20.36
C THR A 637 -11.65 -26.92 -18.86
N ARG A 638 -12.60 -26.18 -18.27
CA ARG A 638 -12.85 -26.14 -16.81
C ARG A 638 -12.99 -27.52 -16.15
N LYS A 639 -13.55 -28.49 -16.88
CA LYS A 639 -13.80 -29.86 -16.37
C LYS A 639 -12.71 -30.85 -16.76
N PHE A 640 -11.69 -30.43 -17.49
CA PHE A 640 -10.65 -31.31 -17.99
C PHE A 640 -9.51 -31.43 -16.96
N PRO A 641 -9.05 -32.66 -16.68
CA PRO A 641 -7.73 -32.87 -16.09
C PRO A 641 -6.63 -32.24 -16.95
N ALA A 642 -5.48 -31.91 -16.35
CA ALA A 642 -4.36 -31.24 -17.04
C ALA A 642 -3.84 -32.00 -18.29
N ASN A 643 -4.02 -33.32 -18.34
CA ASN A 643 -3.60 -34.18 -19.44
C ASN A 643 -4.72 -34.48 -20.47
N GLN A 644 -5.92 -33.91 -20.31
CA GLN A 644 -7.01 -34.02 -21.26
C GLN A 644 -7.21 -32.70 -22.02
N GLY A 645 -7.76 -32.79 -23.22
CA GLY A 645 -7.92 -31.64 -24.10
C GLY A 645 -8.92 -31.90 -25.21
N LEU A 646 -9.17 -30.87 -26.01
CA LEU A 646 -10.03 -30.95 -27.19
C LEU A 646 -9.25 -31.50 -28.39
N ARG A 647 -9.84 -32.39 -29.17
CA ARG A 647 -9.26 -32.75 -30.47
C ARG A 647 -9.40 -31.56 -31.43
N PRO A 648 -8.55 -31.43 -32.45
CA PRO A 648 -8.59 -30.28 -33.38
C PRO A 648 -9.97 -30.02 -33.98
N ARG A 649 -10.69 -31.07 -34.38
CA ARG A 649 -12.06 -30.96 -34.90
C ARG A 649 -13.05 -30.46 -33.86
N ASP A 650 -13.02 -31.01 -32.64
CA ASP A 650 -13.93 -30.59 -31.56
C ASP A 650 -13.66 -29.12 -31.17
N LEU A 651 -12.40 -28.69 -31.20
CA LEU A 651 -12.02 -27.29 -30.99
C LEU A 651 -12.52 -26.38 -32.13
N ALA A 652 -12.37 -26.79 -33.39
CA ALA A 652 -12.88 -26.03 -34.53
C ALA A 652 -14.40 -25.84 -34.45
N ASP A 653 -15.14 -26.90 -34.08
CA ASP A 653 -16.59 -26.84 -33.87
C ASP A 653 -16.95 -25.91 -32.70
N ALA A 654 -16.19 -25.96 -31.59
CA ALA A 654 -16.38 -25.06 -30.45
C ALA A 654 -16.11 -23.59 -30.81
N ILE A 655 -15.05 -23.31 -31.58
CA ILE A 655 -14.72 -21.97 -32.10
C ILE A 655 -15.85 -21.45 -32.98
N GLU A 656 -16.36 -22.25 -33.91
CA GLU A 656 -17.44 -21.84 -34.81
C GLU A 656 -18.75 -21.56 -34.06
N LYS A 657 -19.08 -22.41 -33.08
CA LYS A 657 -20.23 -22.19 -32.18
C LYS A 657 -20.07 -20.92 -31.35
N GLY A 658 -18.87 -20.67 -30.80
CA GLY A 658 -18.56 -19.45 -30.06
C GLY A 658 -18.65 -18.21 -30.95
N ARG A 659 -18.16 -18.29 -32.19
CA ARG A 659 -18.14 -17.18 -33.17
C ARG A 659 -19.55 -16.76 -33.59
N THR A 660 -20.44 -17.73 -33.76
CA THR A 660 -21.83 -17.51 -34.22
C THR A 660 -22.82 -17.25 -33.09
N SER A 661 -22.42 -17.49 -31.83
CA SER A 661 -23.26 -17.23 -30.65
C SER A 661 -23.60 -15.75 -30.50
N PRO A 662 -24.88 -15.40 -30.25
CA PRO A 662 -25.29 -14.01 -29.98
C PRO A 662 -24.79 -13.48 -28.64
N ASN A 663 -24.41 -14.36 -27.71
CA ASN A 663 -23.88 -13.99 -26.39
C ASN A 663 -22.39 -13.65 -26.40
N SER A 664 -21.69 -13.92 -27.51
CA SER A 664 -20.26 -13.63 -27.63
C SER A 664 -20.02 -12.14 -27.87
N SER A 665 -19.08 -11.57 -27.11
CA SER A 665 -18.65 -10.19 -27.30
C SER A 665 -18.11 -9.95 -28.72
N ALA A 666 -18.05 -8.70 -29.15
CA ALA A 666 -17.42 -8.36 -30.44
C ALA A 666 -15.93 -8.77 -30.45
N ALA A 667 -15.22 -8.55 -29.34
CA ALA A 667 -13.83 -8.91 -29.17
C ALA A 667 -13.59 -10.42 -29.31
N LEU A 668 -14.41 -11.24 -28.63
CA LEU A 668 -14.34 -12.70 -28.76
C LEU A 668 -14.63 -13.16 -30.18
N ARG A 669 -15.64 -12.59 -30.85
CA ARG A 669 -15.96 -12.96 -32.25
C ARG A 669 -14.82 -12.62 -33.22
N THR A 670 -14.08 -11.54 -32.98
CA THR A 670 -12.87 -11.21 -33.74
C THR A 670 -11.79 -12.28 -33.51
N ALA A 671 -11.49 -12.62 -32.26
CA ALA A 671 -10.48 -13.64 -31.95
C ALA A 671 -10.85 -15.03 -32.49
N LEU A 672 -12.11 -15.46 -32.37
CA LEU A 672 -12.55 -16.76 -32.86
C LEU A 672 -12.54 -16.85 -34.40
N ARG A 673 -12.75 -15.74 -35.10
CA ARG A 673 -12.57 -15.67 -36.56
C ARG A 673 -11.11 -15.89 -36.95
N GLU A 674 -10.20 -15.32 -36.19
CA GLU A 674 -8.75 -15.48 -36.40
C GLU A 674 -8.28 -16.90 -36.06
N LEU A 675 -8.80 -17.51 -34.99
CA LEU A 675 -8.42 -18.86 -34.56
C LEU A 675 -8.95 -19.96 -35.48
N GLY A 676 -10.09 -19.75 -36.15
CA GLY A 676 -10.72 -20.75 -37.01
C GLY A 676 -9.75 -21.38 -38.03
N PRO A 677 -9.09 -20.58 -38.88
CA PRO A 677 -8.07 -21.08 -39.81
C PRO A 677 -6.85 -21.70 -39.12
N VAL A 678 -6.42 -21.15 -37.99
CA VAL A 678 -5.21 -21.61 -37.27
C VAL A 678 -5.37 -23.03 -36.72
N VAL A 679 -6.57 -23.39 -36.24
CA VAL A 679 -6.82 -24.75 -35.72
C VAL A 679 -7.09 -25.77 -36.82
N GLN A 680 -7.35 -25.33 -38.06
CA GLN A 680 -7.55 -26.18 -39.23
C GLN A 680 -6.20 -26.54 -39.88
N THR A 681 -5.31 -27.09 -39.06
CA THR A 681 -3.91 -27.36 -39.43
C THR A 681 -3.66 -28.84 -39.74
N PRO A 682 -2.75 -29.16 -40.68
CA PRO A 682 -2.28 -30.54 -40.85
C PRO A 682 -1.50 -31.06 -39.63
N SER A 683 -0.94 -30.17 -38.80
CA SER A 683 -0.21 -30.52 -37.58
C SER A 683 -0.63 -29.61 -36.43
N PRO A 684 -1.42 -30.10 -35.46
CA PRO A 684 -1.88 -29.30 -34.31
C PRO A 684 -0.74 -28.60 -33.59
N LEU A 685 -0.91 -27.30 -33.30
CA LEU A 685 0.03 -26.52 -32.50
C LEU A 685 -0.23 -26.73 -31.01
N THR A 686 0.02 -27.93 -30.51
CA THR A 686 -0.11 -28.24 -29.08
C THR A 686 1.24 -28.17 -28.37
N VAL A 687 1.23 -27.91 -27.07
CA VAL A 687 2.46 -27.87 -26.26
C VAL A 687 2.36 -28.80 -25.05
N ASP A 688 3.51 -29.26 -24.58
CA ASP A 688 3.61 -30.00 -23.32
C ASP A 688 3.67 -29.07 -22.10
N ALA A 689 3.81 -29.68 -20.91
CA ALA A 689 3.88 -28.96 -19.64
C ALA A 689 5.03 -27.93 -19.58
N GLN A 690 6.11 -28.13 -20.35
CA GLN A 690 7.27 -27.26 -20.45
C GLN A 690 7.17 -26.23 -21.57
N GLY A 691 6.00 -26.14 -22.24
CA GLY A 691 5.78 -25.22 -23.36
C GLY A 691 6.50 -25.62 -24.65
N ARG A 692 6.92 -26.89 -24.77
CA ARG A 692 7.53 -27.40 -26.01
C ARG A 692 6.44 -27.85 -26.97
N MET A 693 6.55 -27.45 -28.22
CA MET A 693 5.59 -27.79 -29.27
C MET A 693 5.68 -29.27 -29.62
N TYR A 694 4.53 -29.95 -29.63
CA TYR A 694 4.41 -31.31 -30.12
C TYR A 694 4.48 -31.34 -31.64
N ILE A 695 5.45 -32.06 -32.18
CA ILE A 695 5.62 -32.25 -33.63
C ILE A 695 5.61 -33.75 -33.91
N SER A 696 4.44 -34.25 -34.30
CA SER A 696 4.22 -35.66 -34.67
C SER A 696 2.85 -35.84 -35.33
N ARG A 697 2.79 -36.74 -36.31
CA ARG A 697 1.54 -37.21 -36.92
C ARG A 697 0.98 -38.48 -36.26
N GLU A 698 1.82 -39.24 -35.57
CA GLU A 698 1.47 -40.55 -35.01
C GLU A 698 0.69 -40.45 -33.69
N LEU A 699 0.98 -39.42 -32.89
CA LEU A 699 0.31 -39.21 -31.62
C LEU A 699 -0.93 -38.35 -31.82
N GLN A 700 -2.04 -38.79 -31.24
CA GLN A 700 -3.25 -37.99 -31.18
C GLN A 700 -3.00 -36.77 -30.27
N GLN A 701 -2.84 -35.60 -30.89
CA GLN A 701 -2.63 -34.34 -30.17
C GLN A 701 -3.98 -33.76 -29.69
N VAL A 702 -3.98 -33.20 -28.48
CA VAL A 702 -5.15 -32.55 -27.89
C VAL A 702 -4.80 -31.17 -27.35
N TYR A 703 -5.69 -30.21 -27.55
CA TYR A 703 -5.57 -28.87 -27.02
C TYR A 703 -6.05 -28.84 -25.57
N ASN A 704 -5.11 -28.98 -24.63
CA ASN A 704 -5.34 -28.68 -23.22
C ASN A 704 -5.30 -27.16 -22.98
N GLN A 705 -5.56 -26.72 -21.74
CA GLN A 705 -5.59 -25.29 -21.41
C GLN A 705 -4.27 -24.58 -21.75
N GLN A 706 -3.12 -25.19 -21.44
CA GLN A 706 -1.82 -24.59 -21.73
C GLN A 706 -1.59 -24.40 -23.23
N SER A 707 -1.96 -25.40 -24.04
CA SER A 707 -1.88 -25.32 -25.51
C SER A 707 -2.78 -24.21 -26.06
N LEU A 708 -3.99 -24.08 -25.52
CA LEU A 708 -4.93 -23.04 -25.93
C LEU A 708 -4.43 -21.63 -25.56
N SER A 709 -3.94 -21.44 -24.33
CA SER A 709 -3.38 -20.15 -23.90
C SER A 709 -2.13 -19.77 -24.71
N GLN A 710 -1.24 -20.73 -24.97
CA GLN A 710 -0.08 -20.50 -25.85
C GLN A 710 -0.51 -20.14 -27.27
N LEU A 711 -1.53 -20.82 -27.82
CA LEU A 711 -2.08 -20.53 -29.13
C LEU A 711 -2.64 -19.10 -29.22
N ASN A 712 -3.39 -18.65 -28.20
CA ASN A 712 -3.91 -17.29 -28.15
C ASN A 712 -2.81 -16.23 -28.02
N LEU A 713 -1.75 -16.51 -27.25
CA LEU A 713 -0.56 -15.65 -27.19
C LEU A 713 0.09 -15.51 -28.57
N ASN A 714 0.32 -16.64 -29.26
CA ASN A 714 0.92 -16.65 -30.59
C ASN A 714 0.06 -15.86 -31.59
N ARG A 715 -1.26 -16.10 -31.59
CA ARG A 715 -2.25 -15.37 -32.39
C ARG A 715 -2.21 -13.87 -32.11
N GLY A 716 -2.22 -13.48 -30.83
CA GLY A 716 -2.19 -12.09 -30.41
C GLY A 716 -0.93 -11.37 -30.89
N LEU A 717 0.24 -12.02 -30.79
CA LEU A 717 1.51 -11.48 -31.28
C LEU A 717 1.53 -11.34 -32.81
N ALA A 718 1.03 -12.34 -33.55
CA ALA A 718 0.92 -12.27 -35.02
C ALA A 718 -0.01 -11.12 -35.45
N ARG A 719 -1.16 -10.97 -34.79
CA ARG A 719 -2.10 -9.86 -35.02
C ARG A 719 -1.46 -8.50 -34.78
N ILE A 720 -0.79 -8.33 -33.64
CA ILE A 720 -0.11 -7.07 -33.29
C ILE A 720 0.98 -6.77 -34.33
N MET A 721 1.75 -7.77 -34.76
CA MET A 721 2.80 -7.61 -35.78
C MET A 721 2.22 -7.10 -37.11
N ILE A 722 1.18 -7.77 -37.65
CA ILE A 722 0.54 -7.35 -38.91
C ILE A 722 0.00 -5.94 -38.79
N ARG A 723 -0.80 -5.67 -37.75
CA ARG A 723 -1.45 -4.37 -37.57
C ARG A 723 -0.45 -3.21 -37.46
N SER A 724 0.66 -3.46 -36.76
CA SER A 724 1.64 -2.42 -36.40
C SER A 724 2.64 -2.13 -37.53
N PHE A 725 2.86 -3.07 -38.46
CA PHE A 725 3.94 -2.97 -39.44
C PHE A 725 3.53 -3.15 -40.90
N ALA A 726 2.40 -3.80 -41.20
CA ALA A 726 1.98 -3.94 -42.59
C ALA A 726 1.76 -2.56 -43.24
N GLY A 727 2.27 -2.37 -44.46
CA GLY A 727 2.20 -1.12 -45.21
C GLY A 727 0.88 -0.91 -45.98
N ASP A 728 -0.05 -1.87 -45.92
CA ASP A 728 -1.29 -1.85 -46.69
C ASP A 728 -2.52 -2.06 -45.79
N LEU A 729 -3.49 -1.15 -45.91
CA LEU A 729 -4.69 -1.18 -45.07
C LEU A 729 -5.60 -2.38 -45.38
N GLY A 730 -5.63 -2.83 -46.63
CA GLY A 730 -6.38 -4.03 -47.03
C GLY A 730 -5.84 -5.29 -46.37
N ARG A 731 -4.52 -5.48 -46.37
CA ARG A 731 -3.82 -6.58 -45.68
C ARG A 731 -4.04 -6.54 -44.17
N ILE A 732 -4.04 -5.35 -43.57
CA ILE A 732 -4.32 -5.21 -42.12
C ILE A 732 -5.76 -5.63 -41.80
N LYS A 733 -6.75 -5.12 -42.55
CA LYS A 733 -8.17 -5.41 -42.29
C LYS A 733 -8.55 -6.88 -42.52
N SER A 734 -7.84 -7.54 -43.42
CA SER A 734 -8.03 -8.96 -43.73
C SER A 734 -7.10 -9.91 -42.99
N ASN A 735 -6.14 -9.40 -42.20
CA ASN A 735 -5.03 -10.16 -41.62
C ASN A 735 -4.28 -11.00 -42.67
N ALA A 736 -4.05 -10.46 -43.86
CA ALA A 736 -3.44 -11.21 -44.97
C ALA A 736 -2.00 -11.66 -44.70
N GLY A 737 -1.28 -10.96 -43.82
CA GLY A 737 0.11 -11.26 -43.47
C GLY A 737 1.04 -10.05 -43.56
N VAL A 738 2.34 -10.34 -43.52
CA VAL A 738 3.44 -9.36 -43.61
C VAL A 738 4.43 -9.74 -44.71
N THR A 739 5.15 -8.76 -45.27
CA THR A 739 6.29 -9.00 -46.16
C THR A 739 7.60 -9.14 -45.38
N VAL A 740 8.67 -9.57 -46.05
CA VAL A 740 10.01 -9.69 -45.44
C VAL A 740 10.53 -8.34 -44.95
N GLU A 741 10.31 -7.25 -45.69
CA GLU A 741 10.71 -5.90 -45.31
C GLU A 741 9.99 -5.45 -44.02
N GLU A 742 8.71 -5.80 -43.90
CA GLU A 742 7.90 -5.49 -42.73
C GLU A 742 8.37 -6.30 -41.50
N VAL A 743 8.69 -7.59 -41.65
CA VAL A 743 9.30 -8.40 -40.57
C VAL A 743 10.66 -7.85 -40.15
N ASN A 744 11.50 -7.46 -41.11
CA ASN A 744 12.79 -6.84 -40.80
C ASN A 744 12.62 -5.51 -40.05
N ALA A 745 11.60 -4.71 -40.38
CA ALA A 745 11.27 -3.49 -39.65
C ALA A 745 10.83 -3.79 -38.21
N VAL A 746 10.03 -4.85 -38.01
CA VAL A 746 9.68 -5.34 -36.67
C VAL A 746 10.95 -5.70 -35.91
N PHE A 747 11.75 -6.60 -36.48
CA PHE A 747 12.93 -7.15 -35.86
C PHE A 747 13.95 -6.08 -35.49
N LYS A 748 14.25 -5.15 -36.40
CA LYS A 748 15.17 -4.04 -36.15
C LYS A 748 14.72 -3.18 -34.97
N THR A 749 13.41 -3.01 -34.80
CA THR A 749 12.84 -2.25 -33.69
C THR A 749 12.97 -2.99 -32.36
N VAL A 750 12.70 -4.29 -32.32
CA VAL A 750 12.72 -5.09 -31.07
C VAL A 750 14.09 -5.69 -30.75
N LYS A 751 15.03 -5.70 -31.70
CA LYS A 751 16.38 -6.26 -31.56
C LYS A 751 17.12 -5.78 -30.30
N PRO A 752 17.18 -4.47 -29.98
CA PRO A 752 17.85 -4.00 -28.76
C PRO A 752 17.35 -4.69 -27.49
N PHE A 753 16.04 -4.92 -27.41
CA PHE A 753 15.42 -5.60 -26.28
C PHE A 753 15.81 -7.07 -26.20
N PHE A 754 15.79 -7.80 -27.33
CA PHE A 754 16.24 -9.20 -27.36
C PHE A 754 17.74 -9.34 -27.06
N VAL A 755 18.55 -8.38 -27.47
CA VAL A 755 19.98 -8.33 -27.13
C VAL A 755 20.20 -8.15 -25.63
N ASP A 756 19.45 -7.24 -24.99
CA ASP A 756 19.56 -7.01 -23.55
C ASP A 756 19.07 -8.21 -22.71
N LEU A 757 18.12 -9.00 -23.23
CA LEU A 757 17.70 -10.26 -22.63
C LEU A 757 18.70 -11.41 -22.86
N GLY A 758 19.76 -11.20 -23.65
CA GLY A 758 20.72 -12.23 -24.02
C GLY A 758 20.15 -13.29 -24.98
N LEU A 759 19.02 -13.00 -25.63
CA LEU A 759 18.36 -13.91 -26.57
C LEU A 759 18.90 -13.78 -27.99
N LEU A 760 19.64 -12.72 -28.28
CA LEU A 760 20.14 -12.40 -29.62
C LEU A 760 21.48 -11.66 -29.55
N GLU A 761 22.34 -11.86 -30.54
CA GLU A 761 23.58 -11.10 -30.69
C GLU A 761 23.34 -9.69 -31.28
N PRO A 762 24.06 -8.66 -30.81
CA PRO A 762 24.00 -7.30 -31.36
C PRO A 762 24.29 -7.23 -32.86
N GLU A 763 25.12 -8.12 -33.40
CA GLU A 763 25.59 -8.09 -34.79
C GLU A 763 24.66 -8.85 -35.76
N ASN A 764 23.67 -9.59 -35.24
CA ASN A 764 22.77 -10.41 -36.04
C ASN A 764 21.69 -9.54 -36.68
N ASP A 765 21.93 -9.11 -37.92
CA ASP A 765 20.99 -8.29 -38.71
C ASP A 765 20.09 -9.12 -39.63
N THR A 766 20.39 -10.41 -39.82
CA THR A 766 19.70 -11.31 -40.76
C THR A 766 18.65 -12.20 -40.10
N PHE A 767 18.48 -12.11 -38.79
CA PHE A 767 17.51 -12.94 -38.07
C PHE A 767 16.07 -12.73 -38.56
N GLY A 768 15.66 -11.48 -38.84
CA GLY A 768 14.33 -11.19 -39.39
C GLY A 768 14.08 -11.93 -40.71
N ASP A 769 15.00 -11.79 -41.67
CA ASP A 769 14.98 -12.51 -42.95
C ASP A 769 14.93 -14.02 -42.79
N ALA A 770 15.74 -14.56 -41.87
CA ALA A 770 15.79 -15.99 -41.59
C ALA A 770 14.44 -16.48 -41.04
N ARG A 771 13.88 -15.79 -40.04
CA ARG A 771 12.59 -16.15 -39.44
C ARG A 771 11.42 -16.00 -40.39
N PHE A 772 11.42 -14.98 -41.25
CA PHE A 772 10.44 -14.84 -42.32
C PHE A 772 10.46 -16.04 -43.27
N ARG A 773 11.67 -16.41 -43.73
CA ARG A 773 11.86 -17.59 -44.57
C ARG A 773 11.43 -18.87 -43.85
N ASP A 774 11.73 -18.98 -42.57
CA ASP A 774 11.33 -20.13 -41.75
C ASP A 774 9.80 -20.24 -41.65
N ALA A 775 9.08 -19.12 -41.49
CA ALA A 775 7.61 -19.06 -41.52
C ALA A 775 7.04 -19.57 -42.84
N ASN A 776 7.67 -19.21 -43.97
CA ASN A 776 7.18 -19.56 -45.31
C ASN A 776 7.60 -20.96 -45.77
N ILE A 777 8.44 -21.68 -45.03
CA ILE A 777 8.97 -22.99 -45.46
C ILE A 777 8.71 -24.09 -44.44
N PHE A 778 8.85 -23.83 -43.15
CA PHE A 778 8.91 -24.91 -42.17
C PHE A 778 7.72 -24.98 -41.22
N MET A 779 6.67 -24.19 -41.44
CA MET A 779 5.46 -24.20 -40.62
C MET A 779 4.41 -25.18 -41.17
N PRO A 780 3.46 -25.66 -40.33
CA PRO A 780 2.35 -26.48 -40.77
C PRO A 780 1.57 -25.88 -41.96
N HIS A 781 1.33 -24.57 -41.94
CA HIS A 781 0.57 -23.87 -42.97
C HIS A 781 1.43 -23.21 -44.05
N SER A 782 2.75 -23.46 -44.08
CA SER A 782 3.61 -22.78 -45.04
C SER A 782 3.24 -23.09 -46.49
N ASP A 783 3.17 -22.06 -47.33
CA ASP A 783 2.86 -22.20 -48.76
C ASP A 783 3.99 -21.73 -49.71
N GLY A 784 5.10 -21.23 -49.17
CA GLY A 784 6.28 -20.84 -49.94
C GLY A 784 6.15 -19.51 -50.68
N ASN A 785 5.11 -18.72 -50.42
CA ASN A 785 4.88 -17.46 -51.10
C ASN A 785 5.79 -16.31 -50.55
N LYS A 786 5.56 -15.07 -50.98
CA LYS A 786 6.35 -13.88 -50.57
C LYS A 786 5.80 -13.10 -49.38
N THR A 787 4.85 -13.67 -48.65
CA THR A 787 4.14 -13.05 -47.53
C THR A 787 3.94 -14.08 -46.42
N ALA A 788 4.41 -13.80 -45.21
CA ALA A 788 4.07 -14.65 -44.08
C ALA A 788 2.64 -14.32 -43.66
N SER A 789 1.70 -15.20 -43.98
CA SER A 789 0.29 -15.08 -43.64
C SER A 789 0.09 -15.04 -42.12
N PHE A 790 -1.06 -14.56 -41.67
CA PHE A 790 -1.39 -14.56 -40.25
C PHE A 790 -1.28 -15.93 -39.58
N VAL A 791 -1.65 -16.99 -40.31
CA VAL A 791 -1.59 -18.36 -39.79
C VAL A 791 -0.13 -18.83 -39.72
N GLU A 792 0.67 -18.63 -40.76
CA GLU A 792 2.11 -18.96 -40.76
C GLU A 792 2.88 -18.19 -39.67
N LEU A 793 2.56 -16.91 -39.44
CA LEU A 793 3.13 -16.14 -38.34
C LEU A 793 2.74 -16.70 -36.97
N THR A 794 1.49 -17.14 -36.82
CA THR A 794 1.01 -17.75 -35.56
C THR A 794 1.76 -19.06 -35.28
N ASP A 795 1.94 -19.89 -36.31
CA ASP A 795 2.75 -21.11 -36.24
C ASP A 795 4.21 -20.79 -35.84
N LEU A 796 4.82 -19.81 -36.52
CA LEU A 796 6.20 -19.40 -36.31
C LEU A 796 6.42 -18.94 -34.88
N VAL A 797 5.57 -18.07 -34.34
CA VAL A 797 5.71 -17.57 -32.97
C VAL A 797 5.70 -18.74 -31.97
N GLY A 798 4.79 -19.71 -32.14
CA GLY A 798 4.76 -20.89 -31.29
C GLY A 798 6.03 -21.74 -31.38
N MET A 799 6.54 -21.92 -32.60
CA MET A 799 7.75 -22.69 -32.83
C MET A 799 8.98 -22.00 -32.24
N LEU A 800 9.06 -20.66 -32.33
CA LEU A 800 10.12 -19.87 -31.74
C LEU A 800 10.15 -20.00 -30.21
N TRP A 801 8.99 -19.90 -29.54
CA TRP A 801 8.90 -20.08 -28.10
C TRP A 801 9.33 -21.47 -27.65
N SER A 802 8.89 -22.50 -28.38
CA SER A 802 9.31 -23.88 -28.11
C SER A 802 10.82 -24.06 -28.25
N GLY A 803 11.42 -23.55 -29.34
CA GLY A 803 12.86 -23.66 -29.54
C GLY A 803 13.68 -22.88 -28.50
N VAL A 804 13.20 -21.71 -28.04
CA VAL A 804 13.82 -20.97 -26.93
C VAL A 804 13.74 -21.77 -25.63
N SER A 805 12.59 -22.37 -25.31
CA SER A 805 12.43 -23.22 -24.11
C SER A 805 13.41 -24.40 -24.12
N ILE A 806 13.51 -25.11 -25.25
CA ILE A 806 14.45 -26.23 -25.42
C ILE A 806 15.89 -25.74 -25.31
N ASN A 807 16.25 -24.61 -25.93
CA ASN A 807 17.59 -24.08 -25.90
C ASN A 807 18.05 -23.75 -24.47
N THR A 808 17.17 -23.12 -23.68
CA THR A 808 17.45 -22.83 -22.26
C THR A 808 17.78 -24.12 -21.51
N MET A 809 16.95 -25.16 -21.68
CA MET A 809 17.19 -26.47 -21.05
C MET A 809 18.50 -27.15 -21.52
N LEU A 810 18.84 -27.05 -22.80
CA LEU A 810 20.09 -27.60 -23.34
C LEU A 810 21.31 -26.84 -22.80
N THR A 811 21.23 -25.52 -22.77
CA THR A 811 22.31 -24.64 -22.30
C THR A 811 22.59 -24.84 -20.82
N GLU A 812 21.55 -24.95 -19.99
CA GLU A 812 21.70 -25.21 -18.55
C GLU A 812 22.23 -26.61 -18.23
N ALA A 813 21.90 -27.59 -19.07
CA ALA A 813 22.34 -28.98 -18.90
C ALA A 813 23.71 -29.27 -19.56
N LEU A 814 24.28 -28.33 -20.31
CA LEU A 814 25.56 -28.50 -20.97
C LEU A 814 26.69 -28.58 -19.92
N PRO A 815 27.63 -29.54 -20.00
CA PRO A 815 28.73 -29.63 -19.04
C PRO A 815 29.53 -28.34 -18.99
N LYS A 816 29.85 -27.86 -17.78
CA LYS A 816 30.60 -26.61 -17.59
C LYS A 816 31.96 -26.65 -18.29
N ASP A 817 32.61 -27.80 -18.36
CA ASP A 817 33.91 -28.00 -19.03
C ASP A 817 33.82 -27.89 -20.56
N CYS A 818 32.60 -27.91 -21.13
CA CYS A 818 32.39 -27.59 -22.54
C CYS A 818 32.43 -26.07 -22.78
N LEU A 819 32.21 -25.26 -21.76
CA LEU A 819 32.07 -23.80 -21.83
C LEU A 819 33.36 -23.11 -21.37
N PHE A 820 33.74 -22.04 -22.05
CA PHE A 820 34.83 -21.16 -21.64
C PHE A 820 34.55 -19.74 -22.14
N GLU A 821 35.26 -18.75 -21.60
CA GLU A 821 35.12 -17.36 -22.03
C GLU A 821 36.33 -16.95 -22.87
N GLN A 822 36.08 -16.24 -23.96
CA GLN A 822 37.12 -15.77 -24.86
C GLN A 822 36.84 -14.34 -25.30
N MET A 823 37.87 -13.51 -25.34
CA MET A 823 37.79 -12.21 -25.99
C MET A 823 37.68 -12.39 -27.50
N VAL A 824 36.54 -12.01 -28.07
CA VAL A 824 36.27 -12.07 -29.50
C VAL A 824 36.19 -10.65 -30.05
N LYS A 825 37.02 -10.34 -31.03
CA LYS A 825 37.00 -9.05 -31.72
C LYS A 825 35.92 -9.05 -32.81
N SER A 826 34.89 -8.22 -32.64
CA SER A 826 33.87 -8.04 -33.68
C SER A 826 34.48 -7.39 -34.91
N LYS A 827 34.27 -7.98 -36.10
CA LYS A 827 34.77 -7.41 -37.36
C LYS A 827 34.04 -6.14 -37.78
N LYS A 828 32.74 -6.05 -37.50
CA LYS A 828 31.92 -4.90 -37.90
C LYS A 828 32.29 -3.65 -37.09
N THR A 829 32.59 -3.81 -35.81
CA THR A 829 32.80 -2.68 -34.89
C THR A 829 34.24 -2.53 -34.43
N GLY A 830 35.08 -3.56 -34.61
CA GLY A 830 36.44 -3.63 -34.07
C GLY A 830 36.51 -3.80 -32.54
N VAL A 831 35.36 -3.86 -31.85
CA VAL A 831 35.27 -3.95 -30.40
C VAL A 831 35.53 -5.39 -29.96
N GLU A 832 36.41 -5.55 -28.97
CA GLU A 832 36.63 -6.83 -28.31
C GLU A 832 35.59 -7.01 -27.20
N LYS A 833 34.92 -8.15 -27.19
CA LYS A 833 33.92 -8.50 -26.19
C LYS A 833 34.19 -9.90 -25.66
N LEU A 834 34.04 -10.07 -24.36
CA LEU A 834 34.10 -11.38 -23.72
C LEU A 834 32.85 -12.16 -24.12
N GLU A 835 33.03 -13.23 -24.89
CA GLU A 835 31.96 -14.11 -25.37
C GLU A 835 32.06 -15.48 -24.71
N LYS A 836 30.89 -16.09 -24.47
CA LYS A 836 30.81 -17.48 -24.02
C LYS A 836 30.98 -18.40 -25.21
N MET A 837 32.10 -19.11 -25.21
CA MET A 837 32.49 -20.06 -26.23
C MET A 837 32.19 -21.49 -25.77
N VAL A 838 32.06 -22.39 -26.74
CA VAL A 838 31.82 -23.81 -26.50
C VAL A 838 32.72 -24.67 -27.39
N LYS A 839 33.32 -25.71 -26.79
CA LYS A 839 34.06 -26.74 -27.53
C LYS A 839 33.05 -27.61 -28.29
N VAL A 840 33.08 -27.58 -29.62
CA VAL A 840 32.08 -28.19 -30.50
C VAL A 840 31.98 -29.70 -30.30
N ASP A 841 33.12 -30.39 -30.15
CA ASP A 841 33.14 -31.83 -29.87
C ASP A 841 32.51 -32.17 -28.53
N CYS A 842 32.77 -31.35 -27.51
CA CYS A 842 32.19 -31.52 -26.18
C CYS A 842 30.66 -31.35 -26.24
N ALA A 843 30.20 -30.28 -26.90
CA ALA A 843 28.78 -30.02 -27.10
C ALA A 843 28.09 -31.11 -27.93
N ALA A 844 28.71 -31.57 -29.02
CA ALA A 844 28.13 -32.62 -29.86
C ALA A 844 27.96 -33.95 -29.09
N ASN A 845 28.96 -34.33 -28.29
CA ASN A 845 28.87 -35.51 -27.43
C ASN A 845 27.82 -35.35 -26.32
N ALA A 846 27.70 -34.16 -25.71
CA ALA A 846 26.66 -33.89 -24.71
C ALA A 846 25.25 -33.90 -25.35
N TYR A 847 25.08 -33.25 -26.50
CA TYR A 847 23.79 -33.11 -27.19
C TYR A 847 23.23 -34.45 -27.64
N ARG A 848 24.06 -35.45 -27.93
CA ARG A 848 23.60 -36.83 -28.20
C ARG A 848 22.66 -37.35 -27.10
N PHE A 849 22.96 -37.08 -25.83
CA PHE A 849 22.13 -37.52 -24.71
C PHE A 849 21.09 -36.46 -24.31
N LEU A 850 21.47 -35.18 -24.33
CA LEU A 850 20.57 -34.10 -23.94
C LEU A 850 19.39 -33.96 -24.90
N LEU A 851 19.56 -34.11 -26.21
CA LEU A 851 18.46 -34.04 -27.18
C LEU A 851 17.44 -35.17 -26.94
N MET A 852 17.91 -36.36 -26.56
CA MET A 852 17.03 -37.49 -26.21
C MET A 852 16.14 -37.22 -25.00
N ASP A 853 16.61 -36.41 -24.04
CA ASP A 853 15.89 -36.05 -22.83
C ASP A 853 15.05 -34.77 -23.02
N LYS A 854 15.59 -33.75 -23.70
CA LYS A 854 14.98 -32.42 -23.80
C LYS A 854 14.01 -32.28 -24.98
N MET A 855 14.04 -33.18 -25.97
CA MET A 855 13.13 -33.16 -27.13
C MET A 855 11.95 -34.14 -26.98
N THR A 856 11.36 -34.29 -25.79
CA THR A 856 10.24 -35.26 -25.60
C THR A 856 8.97 -34.92 -26.39
N ALA A 857 8.79 -33.66 -26.78
CA ALA A 857 7.67 -33.23 -27.61
C ALA A 857 7.81 -33.62 -29.10
N THR A 858 8.96 -34.16 -29.51
CA THR A 858 9.21 -34.69 -30.87
C THR A 858 9.49 -36.20 -30.78
N PRO A 859 8.48 -37.05 -30.57
CA PRO A 859 8.66 -38.47 -30.29
C PRO A 859 9.28 -39.25 -31.46
N VAL A 860 9.01 -38.84 -32.70
CA VAL A 860 9.57 -39.47 -33.91
C VAL A 860 11.08 -39.20 -34.01
N PHE A 861 11.50 -37.95 -33.77
CA PHE A 861 12.91 -37.57 -33.65
C PHE A 861 13.67 -38.42 -32.62
N ARG A 862 13.06 -38.64 -31.44
CA ARG A 862 13.68 -39.45 -30.38
C ARG A 862 13.85 -40.90 -30.78
N ARG A 863 12.89 -41.48 -31.48
CA ARG A 863 13.02 -42.84 -32.03
C ARG A 863 14.14 -42.91 -33.07
N TYR A 864 14.25 -41.90 -33.93
CA TYR A 864 15.36 -41.80 -34.87
C TYR A 864 16.72 -41.77 -34.14
N LEU A 865 16.90 -40.90 -33.15
CA LEU A 865 18.14 -40.84 -32.36
C LEU A 865 18.44 -42.12 -31.57
N GLN A 866 17.42 -42.90 -31.19
CA GLN A 866 17.61 -44.22 -30.56
C GLN A 866 18.07 -45.29 -31.54
N GLY A 867 17.62 -45.19 -32.80
CA GLY A 867 17.98 -46.14 -33.86
C GLY A 867 19.31 -45.82 -34.54
N ALA A 868 19.71 -44.55 -34.56
CA ALA A 868 20.97 -44.09 -35.15
C ALA A 868 22.18 -44.54 -34.31
N ASP A 869 23.26 -44.93 -35.00
CA ASP A 869 24.51 -45.23 -34.32
C ASP A 869 25.23 -43.94 -33.86
N ARG A 870 26.38 -44.11 -33.19
CA ARG A 870 27.15 -42.98 -32.67
C ARG A 870 27.59 -42.03 -33.78
N ASP A 871 28.10 -42.56 -34.87
CA ASP A 871 28.76 -41.78 -35.92
C ASP A 871 27.71 -41.05 -36.74
N GLU A 872 26.59 -41.71 -37.05
CA GLU A 872 25.42 -41.10 -37.66
C GLU A 872 24.85 -39.97 -36.81
N THR A 873 24.69 -40.20 -35.50
CA THR A 873 24.17 -39.17 -34.58
C THR A 873 25.10 -37.95 -34.51
N LEU A 874 26.41 -38.16 -34.44
CA LEU A 874 27.38 -37.07 -34.43
C LEU A 874 27.42 -36.33 -35.78
N GLU A 875 27.28 -37.04 -36.88
CA GLU A 875 27.16 -36.41 -38.20
C GLU A 875 25.90 -35.54 -38.30
N PHE A 876 24.74 -36.06 -37.85
CA PHE A 876 23.49 -35.29 -37.76
C PHE A 876 23.69 -34.02 -36.93
N ILE A 877 24.18 -34.15 -35.70
CA ILE A 877 24.38 -33.02 -34.77
C ILE A 877 25.34 -31.99 -35.37
N ASN A 878 26.46 -32.41 -35.96
CA ASN A 878 27.42 -31.49 -36.56
C ASN A 878 26.82 -30.70 -37.73
N ASN A 879 26.00 -31.35 -38.57
CA ASN A 879 25.31 -30.65 -39.66
C ASN A 879 24.22 -29.71 -39.14
N ILE A 880 23.52 -30.08 -38.06
CA ILE A 880 22.59 -29.18 -37.37
C ILE A 880 23.35 -27.98 -36.78
N PHE A 881 24.48 -28.19 -36.10
CA PHE A 881 25.31 -27.10 -35.58
C PHE A 881 25.70 -26.11 -36.69
N LYS A 882 26.14 -26.62 -37.85
CA LYS A 882 26.41 -25.77 -39.02
C LYS A 882 25.19 -24.96 -39.43
N SER A 883 24.03 -25.60 -39.54
CA SER A 883 22.78 -24.91 -39.89
C SER A 883 22.34 -23.85 -38.88
N SER A 884 22.74 -24.01 -37.62
CA SER A 884 22.46 -23.09 -36.53
C SER A 884 23.40 -21.89 -36.46
N GLY A 885 24.51 -21.91 -37.20
CA GLY A 885 25.47 -20.80 -37.28
C GLY A 885 26.93 -21.19 -37.04
N TYR A 886 27.22 -22.44 -36.63
CA TYR A 886 28.59 -22.89 -36.44
C TYR A 886 29.36 -22.89 -37.78
N VAL A 887 30.42 -22.08 -37.85
CA VAL A 887 31.36 -22.12 -38.97
C VAL A 887 32.57 -22.98 -38.59
N PRO A 888 32.82 -24.10 -39.29
CA PRO A 888 33.96 -24.97 -39.01
C PRO A 888 35.30 -24.22 -38.96
N ASN A 889 36.07 -24.45 -37.91
CA ASN A 889 37.37 -23.82 -37.68
C ASN A 889 38.35 -24.80 -37.02
N LYS A 890 39.66 -24.46 -37.01
CA LYS A 890 40.72 -25.34 -36.51
C LYS A 890 40.60 -25.65 -35.02
N SER A 891 40.19 -24.66 -34.21
CA SER A 891 40.02 -24.83 -32.75
C SER A 891 38.78 -25.64 -32.39
N ARG A 892 37.89 -25.91 -33.35
CA ARG A 892 36.60 -26.61 -33.15
C ARG A 892 35.80 -25.97 -32.02
N THR A 893 35.70 -24.65 -32.03
CA THR A 893 34.97 -23.85 -31.05
C THR A 893 33.91 -22.99 -31.74
N THR A 894 32.84 -22.65 -31.04
CA THR A 894 31.80 -21.74 -31.54
C THR A 894 31.26 -20.89 -30.40
N LYS A 895 30.49 -19.84 -30.71
CA LYS A 895 29.78 -19.11 -29.67
C LYS A 895 28.61 -19.96 -29.17
N LEU A 896 28.33 -19.88 -27.87
CA LEU A 896 27.18 -20.56 -27.28
C LEU A 896 25.86 -20.08 -27.92
N ALA A 897 25.79 -18.80 -28.30
CA ALA A 897 24.63 -18.21 -28.97
C ALA A 897 24.34 -18.85 -30.35
N ASP A 898 25.37 -19.28 -31.10
CA ASP A 898 25.20 -19.97 -32.38
C ASP A 898 24.53 -21.33 -32.19
N LEU A 899 24.84 -22.05 -31.10
CA LEU A 899 24.15 -23.30 -30.76
C LEU A 899 22.71 -23.07 -30.29
N GLY A 900 22.31 -21.81 -30.04
CA GLY A 900 20.98 -21.43 -29.63
C GLY A 900 19.88 -21.76 -30.63
N GLN A 901 20.24 -21.90 -31.92
CA GLN A 901 19.32 -22.22 -33.02
C GLN A 901 19.18 -23.72 -33.29
N VAL A 902 19.90 -24.58 -32.55
CA VAL A 902 19.86 -26.03 -32.73
C VAL A 902 18.45 -26.60 -32.55
N PRO A 903 17.68 -26.22 -31.50
CA PRO A 903 16.32 -26.70 -31.35
C PRO A 903 15.42 -26.30 -32.53
N HIS A 904 15.51 -25.06 -33.01
CA HIS A 904 14.71 -24.59 -34.13
C HIS A 904 15.01 -25.38 -35.41
N ALA A 905 16.30 -25.63 -35.71
CA ALA A 905 16.71 -26.42 -36.86
C ALA A 905 16.16 -27.86 -36.82
N ILE A 906 16.17 -28.50 -35.65
CA ILE A 906 15.59 -29.84 -35.48
C ILE A 906 14.06 -29.79 -35.63
N GLN A 907 13.40 -28.79 -35.06
CA GLN A 907 11.96 -28.61 -35.24
C GLN A 907 11.59 -28.40 -36.71
N TYR A 908 12.39 -27.68 -37.49
CA TYR A 908 12.20 -27.53 -38.95
C TYR A 908 12.25 -28.88 -39.65
N VAL A 909 13.27 -29.71 -39.35
CA VAL A 909 13.37 -31.08 -39.88
C VAL A 909 12.13 -31.88 -39.52
N GLU A 910 11.73 -31.90 -38.24
CA GLU A 910 10.56 -32.67 -37.81
C GLU A 910 9.24 -32.18 -38.42
N MET A 911 9.11 -30.89 -38.70
CA MET A 911 7.91 -30.35 -39.34
C MET A 911 7.82 -30.76 -40.81
N ILE A 912 8.94 -30.83 -41.54
CA ILE A 912 8.97 -31.38 -42.90
C ILE A 912 8.47 -32.82 -42.90
N PHE A 913 9.00 -33.67 -42.02
CA PHE A 913 8.53 -35.05 -41.89
C PHE A 913 7.04 -35.09 -41.51
N THR A 914 6.62 -34.33 -40.49
CA THR A 914 5.21 -34.33 -40.06
C THR A 914 4.24 -33.94 -41.17
N ARG A 915 4.65 -33.06 -42.10
CA ARG A 915 3.83 -32.62 -43.24
C ARG A 915 3.86 -33.58 -44.42
N PHE A 916 5.03 -34.11 -44.77
CA PHE A 916 5.25 -34.77 -46.06
C PHE A 916 5.51 -36.27 -45.97
N ASP A 917 5.95 -36.81 -44.83
CA ASP A 917 6.10 -38.25 -44.59
C ASP A 917 4.71 -38.84 -44.31
N GLU A 918 4.06 -39.31 -45.38
CA GLU A 918 2.65 -39.69 -45.34
C GLU A 918 2.43 -41.03 -44.65
N ASN A 919 3.39 -41.94 -44.78
CA ASN A 919 3.36 -43.26 -44.15
C ASN A 919 4.07 -43.30 -42.78
N SER A 920 4.72 -42.20 -42.36
CA SER A 920 5.44 -42.08 -41.09
C SER A 920 6.56 -43.12 -40.93
N ASP A 921 7.21 -43.50 -42.03
CA ASP A 921 8.33 -44.45 -42.01
C ASP A 921 9.69 -43.78 -41.72
N GLY A 922 9.72 -42.44 -41.64
CA GLY A 922 10.89 -41.65 -41.37
C GLY A 922 11.76 -41.36 -42.59
N VAL A 923 11.26 -41.64 -43.80
CA VAL A 923 11.97 -41.45 -45.07
C VAL A 923 11.06 -40.73 -46.07
N LEU A 924 11.53 -39.60 -46.60
CA LEU A 924 10.85 -38.93 -47.70
C LEU A 924 11.12 -39.67 -49.01
N THR A 925 10.09 -40.32 -49.54
CA THR A 925 10.11 -40.95 -50.87
C THR A 925 10.05 -39.91 -51.98
N LYS A 926 10.28 -40.32 -53.24
CA LYS A 926 10.13 -39.45 -54.43
C LYS A 926 8.79 -38.71 -54.47
N TYR A 927 7.68 -39.38 -54.16
CA TYR A 927 6.34 -38.78 -54.28
C TYR A 927 6.07 -37.76 -53.18
N GLU A 928 6.50 -38.05 -51.96
CA GLU A 928 6.41 -37.15 -50.81
C GLU A 928 7.32 -35.93 -50.99
N ALA A 929 8.54 -36.16 -51.46
CA ALA A 929 9.47 -35.11 -51.84
C ALA A 929 8.89 -34.20 -52.93
N LEU A 930 8.19 -34.74 -53.94
CA LEU A 930 7.58 -33.91 -54.98
C LEU A 930 6.48 -33.00 -54.43
N LYS A 931 5.74 -33.44 -53.40
CA LYS A 931 4.78 -32.58 -52.69
C LYS A 931 5.47 -31.45 -51.91
N ALA A 932 6.66 -31.73 -51.36
CA ALA A 932 7.46 -30.73 -50.68
C ALA A 932 8.12 -29.73 -51.66
N TYR A 933 8.39 -30.12 -52.90
CA TYR A 933 9.16 -29.31 -53.86
C TYR A 933 8.60 -27.90 -54.05
N ASP A 934 7.28 -27.75 -54.21
CA ASP A 934 6.65 -26.45 -54.49
C ASP A 934 6.99 -25.39 -53.42
N LEU A 935 7.11 -25.84 -52.17
CA LEU A 935 7.48 -25.01 -51.01
C LEU A 935 8.92 -24.51 -51.07
N PHE A 936 9.83 -25.31 -51.63
CA PHE A 936 11.26 -25.00 -51.72
C PHE A 936 11.66 -24.41 -53.09
N ALA A 937 10.78 -24.43 -54.09
CA ALA A 937 11.09 -24.05 -55.47
C ALA A 937 11.67 -22.63 -55.57
N ASP A 938 11.06 -21.66 -54.88
CA ASP A 938 11.52 -20.27 -54.88
C ASP A 938 12.86 -20.10 -54.14
N LEU A 939 13.07 -20.84 -53.04
CA LEU A 939 14.34 -20.86 -52.33
C LEU A 939 15.46 -21.43 -53.22
N LEU A 940 15.19 -22.55 -53.89
CA LEU A 940 16.15 -23.18 -54.81
C LEU A 940 16.47 -22.27 -55.98
N LYS A 941 15.47 -21.58 -56.53
CA LYS A 941 15.66 -20.57 -57.58
C LYS A 941 16.56 -19.44 -57.11
N GLN A 942 16.38 -18.96 -55.87
CA GLN A 942 17.23 -17.91 -55.28
C GLN A 942 18.70 -18.35 -55.19
N TYR A 943 18.97 -19.58 -54.75
CA TYR A 943 20.35 -20.07 -54.60
C TYR A 943 20.98 -20.58 -55.91
N ALA A 944 20.20 -21.15 -56.82
CA ALA A 944 20.69 -21.63 -58.11
C ALA A 944 21.00 -20.47 -59.07
N GLY A 945 20.30 -19.33 -58.95
CA GLY A 945 20.41 -18.22 -59.89
C GLY A 945 20.18 -18.68 -61.33
N ASP A 946 21.00 -18.19 -62.26
CA ASP A 946 20.92 -18.56 -63.68
C ASP A 946 21.62 -19.90 -64.00
N GLN A 947 22.19 -20.60 -63.01
CA GLN A 947 22.93 -21.85 -63.25
C GLN A 947 22.03 -23.03 -63.62
N VAL A 948 20.74 -22.96 -63.28
CA VAL A 948 19.75 -24.02 -63.51
C VAL A 948 18.48 -23.38 -64.05
N ALA A 949 17.94 -23.91 -65.15
CA ALA A 949 16.68 -23.41 -65.69
C ALA A 949 15.53 -23.73 -64.70
N PRO A 950 14.52 -22.85 -64.56
CA PRO A 950 13.42 -23.06 -63.60
C PRO A 950 12.73 -24.42 -63.71
N LYS A 951 12.59 -24.95 -64.93
CA LYS A 951 11.99 -26.26 -65.21
C LYS A 951 12.81 -27.48 -64.75
N ASP A 952 14.08 -27.26 -64.38
CA ASP A 952 15.01 -28.32 -63.96
C ASP A 952 15.26 -28.28 -62.44
N LEU A 953 14.67 -27.32 -61.70
CA LEU A 953 14.87 -27.13 -60.26
C LEU A 953 14.36 -28.32 -59.43
N ASP A 954 13.30 -28.99 -59.88
CA ASP A 954 12.79 -30.24 -59.30
C ASP A 954 13.84 -31.36 -59.31
N SER A 955 14.57 -31.50 -60.41
CA SER A 955 15.64 -32.49 -60.54
C SER A 955 16.85 -32.15 -59.67
N VAL A 956 17.10 -30.87 -59.40
CA VAL A 956 18.13 -30.43 -58.43
C VAL A 956 17.67 -30.72 -57.01
N PHE A 957 16.42 -30.43 -56.68
CA PHE A 957 15.84 -30.73 -55.37
C PHE A 957 15.91 -32.22 -55.05
N MET A 958 15.52 -33.07 -56.00
CA MET A 958 15.59 -34.52 -55.87
C MET A 958 17.04 -35.01 -55.70
N PHE A 959 17.98 -34.40 -56.42
CA PHE A 959 19.40 -34.71 -56.27
C PHE A 959 19.92 -34.30 -54.88
N LEU A 960 19.52 -33.13 -54.38
CA LEU A 960 19.86 -32.67 -53.03
C LEU A 960 19.32 -33.62 -51.96
N LEU A 961 18.07 -34.05 -52.07
CA LEU A 961 17.48 -35.03 -51.17
C LEU A 961 18.21 -36.38 -51.20
N ARG A 962 18.69 -36.83 -52.36
CA ARG A 962 19.43 -38.10 -52.45
C ARG A 962 20.86 -38.02 -51.91
N TYR A 963 21.57 -36.94 -52.19
CA TYR A 963 23.02 -36.87 -51.97
C TYR A 963 23.44 -35.87 -50.88
N GLY A 964 22.55 -34.97 -50.46
CA GLY A 964 22.75 -34.06 -49.32
C GLY A 964 23.53 -32.81 -49.67
N LYS A 965 23.89 -32.67 -50.93
CA LYS A 965 24.70 -31.59 -51.49
C LYS A 965 24.38 -31.43 -52.97
N ALA A 966 24.63 -30.24 -53.48
CA ALA A 966 24.50 -30.00 -54.91
C ALA A 966 25.59 -30.78 -55.69
N PRO A 967 25.40 -31.05 -57.00
CA PRO A 967 26.44 -31.66 -57.82
C PRO A 967 27.62 -30.68 -57.99
N THR A 968 28.74 -30.97 -57.32
CA THR A 968 29.90 -30.07 -57.28
C THR A 968 31.01 -30.53 -58.22
N THR A 969 31.25 -31.84 -58.31
CA THR A 969 32.30 -32.42 -59.17
C THR A 969 31.84 -32.54 -60.62
N LEU A 970 32.78 -32.59 -61.57
CA LEU A 970 32.46 -32.81 -62.99
C LEU A 970 31.67 -34.11 -63.20
N LYS A 971 32.03 -35.17 -62.47
CA LYS A 971 31.33 -36.46 -62.49
C LYS A 971 29.90 -36.34 -61.96
N GLU A 972 29.69 -35.65 -60.84
CA GLU A 972 28.36 -35.40 -60.28
C GLU A 972 27.50 -34.55 -61.23
N LYS A 973 28.06 -33.48 -61.80
CA LYS A 973 27.37 -32.61 -62.78
C LYS A 973 26.98 -33.38 -64.04
N ALA A 974 27.88 -34.21 -64.59
CA ALA A 974 27.58 -35.08 -65.71
C ALA A 974 26.52 -36.13 -65.35
N THR A 975 26.59 -36.71 -64.15
CA THR A 975 25.60 -37.68 -63.66
C THR A 975 24.22 -37.02 -63.53
N TRP A 976 24.15 -35.83 -62.95
CA TRP A 976 22.91 -35.07 -62.84
C TRP A 976 22.35 -34.75 -64.24
N PHE A 977 23.16 -34.19 -65.13
CA PHE A 977 22.73 -33.82 -66.48
C PHE A 977 22.26 -35.02 -67.32
N LEU A 978 22.98 -36.15 -67.27
CA LEU A 978 22.67 -37.32 -68.10
C LEU A 978 21.61 -38.23 -67.50
N ARG A 979 21.50 -38.33 -66.16
CA ARG A 979 20.63 -39.30 -65.49
C ARG A 979 19.46 -38.70 -64.72
N TRP A 980 19.57 -37.46 -64.25
CA TRP A 980 18.53 -36.84 -63.40
C TRP A 980 17.69 -35.79 -64.13
N LYS A 981 18.34 -34.89 -64.88
CA LYS A 981 17.67 -33.79 -65.57
C LYS A 981 16.59 -34.29 -66.53
N GLY A 982 15.34 -33.90 -66.31
CA GLY A 982 14.18 -34.29 -67.12
C GLY A 982 13.85 -35.80 -67.12
N LYS A 983 14.36 -36.57 -66.15
CA LYS A 983 14.19 -38.03 -66.08
C LYS A 983 13.63 -38.45 -64.71
N PRO A 984 12.34 -38.17 -64.41
CA PRO A 984 11.74 -38.44 -63.11
C PRO A 984 11.84 -39.91 -62.69
N ASP A 985 11.79 -40.85 -63.63
CA ASP A 985 11.87 -42.29 -63.34
C ASP A 985 13.22 -42.72 -62.74
N ASN A 986 14.27 -41.91 -62.92
CA ASN A 986 15.59 -42.16 -62.36
C ASN A 986 15.79 -41.56 -60.96
N TRP A 987 14.82 -40.79 -60.45
CA TRP A 987 14.92 -40.15 -59.12
C TRP A 987 14.63 -41.16 -58.01
N ASN A 988 15.64 -41.97 -57.68
CA ASN A 988 15.57 -42.87 -56.52
C ASN A 988 15.88 -42.09 -55.23
N VAL A 989 14.88 -41.38 -54.71
CA VAL A 989 14.98 -40.57 -53.49
C VAL A 989 14.44 -41.35 -52.28
N ALA A 990 15.25 -41.38 -51.23
CA ALA A 990 14.93 -41.92 -49.91
C ALA A 990 15.72 -41.07 -48.91
N ALA A 991 15.14 -39.97 -48.46
CA ALA A 991 15.82 -38.98 -47.62
C ALA A 991 15.31 -39.05 -46.17
N ASP A 992 16.19 -39.39 -45.25
CA ASP A 992 15.92 -39.40 -43.82
C ASP A 992 16.35 -38.08 -43.14
N ARG A 993 16.28 -38.04 -41.80
CA ARG A 993 16.67 -36.88 -40.99
C ARG A 993 18.14 -36.54 -41.10
N SER A 994 19.02 -37.54 -41.17
CA SER A 994 20.46 -37.39 -41.43
C SER A 994 20.68 -36.64 -42.75
N GLN A 995 19.91 -37.02 -43.76
CA GLN A 995 19.99 -36.48 -45.11
C GLN A 995 19.51 -35.02 -45.17
N LEU A 996 18.40 -34.67 -44.51
CA LEU A 996 17.96 -33.28 -44.39
C LEU A 996 18.94 -32.42 -43.59
N ALA A 997 19.48 -32.94 -42.47
CA ALA A 997 20.52 -32.24 -41.72
C ALA A 997 21.74 -31.93 -42.59
N ARG A 998 22.23 -32.91 -43.37
CA ARG A 998 23.32 -32.70 -44.35
C ARG A 998 23.01 -31.57 -45.34
N ILE A 999 21.77 -31.50 -45.85
CA ILE A 999 21.36 -30.41 -46.77
C ILE A 999 21.41 -29.06 -46.06
N LEU A 1000 20.87 -28.96 -44.85
CA LEU A 1000 20.90 -27.71 -44.07
C LEU A 1000 22.35 -27.29 -43.74
N GLY A 1001 23.19 -28.24 -43.33
CA GLY A 1001 24.62 -28.01 -43.11
C GLY A 1001 25.36 -27.59 -44.38
N TYR A 1002 25.04 -28.20 -45.53
CA TYR A 1002 25.58 -27.81 -46.83
C TYR A 1002 25.16 -26.40 -47.24
N ILE A 1003 23.90 -26.03 -47.06
CA ILE A 1003 23.40 -24.67 -47.34
C ILE A 1003 24.13 -23.65 -46.47
N ALA A 1004 24.32 -23.95 -45.19
CA ALA A 1004 25.07 -23.09 -44.27
C ALA A 1004 26.56 -22.97 -44.66
N ASP A 1005 27.21 -24.08 -45.05
CA ASP A 1005 28.59 -24.06 -45.56
C ASP A 1005 28.71 -23.20 -46.84
N MET A 1006 27.72 -23.27 -47.73
CA MET A 1006 27.71 -22.46 -48.95
C MET A 1006 27.48 -20.96 -48.65
N SER A 1007 26.57 -20.65 -47.72
CA SER A 1007 26.30 -19.28 -47.29
C SER A 1007 27.47 -18.66 -46.53
N SER A 1008 28.17 -19.45 -45.71
CA SER A 1008 29.35 -19.01 -44.95
C SER A 1008 30.58 -18.86 -45.84
N LYS A 1009 30.81 -19.72 -46.84
CA LYS A 1009 31.90 -19.56 -47.82
C LYS A 1009 31.80 -18.28 -48.64
N ALA A 1010 30.59 -17.78 -48.88
CA ALA A 1010 30.39 -16.46 -49.48
C ALA A 1010 30.81 -15.29 -48.54
N THR A 1011 31.09 -15.58 -47.26
CA THR A 1011 31.40 -14.61 -46.20
C THR A 1011 32.68 -14.95 -45.39
N ALA A 1012 33.46 -15.97 -45.80
CA ALA A 1012 34.43 -16.70 -44.97
C ALA A 1012 35.82 -16.06 -44.78
N ASP A 1013 35.90 -14.99 -43.98
CA ASP A 1013 37.17 -14.55 -43.38
C ASP A 1013 37.14 -14.54 -41.82
N ALA A 1014 36.12 -15.11 -41.15
CA ALA A 1014 35.51 -14.45 -39.99
C ALA A 1014 35.90 -14.81 -38.53
N ILE A 1015 36.80 -15.75 -38.20
CA ILE A 1015 37.11 -16.06 -36.77
C ILE A 1015 38.63 -16.08 -36.50
N PRO A 1016 39.17 -15.28 -35.55
CA PRO A 1016 40.59 -15.33 -35.16
C PRO A 1016 40.95 -16.69 -34.56
N GLU A 1017 42.10 -17.25 -34.97
CA GLU A 1017 42.60 -18.52 -34.43
C GLU A 1017 43.00 -18.37 -32.95
N VAL A 1018 42.60 -19.32 -32.11
CA VAL A 1018 43.06 -19.41 -30.71
C VAL A 1018 44.47 -20.03 -30.70
N PRO A 1019 45.47 -19.40 -30.06
CA PRO A 1019 46.79 -20.01 -29.90
C PRO A 1019 46.69 -21.34 -29.14
N GLU A 1020 47.34 -22.38 -29.66
CA GLU A 1020 47.32 -23.74 -29.10
C GLU A 1020 47.86 -23.80 -27.66
N SER A 1021 48.62 -22.79 -27.22
CA SER A 1021 49.11 -22.63 -25.84
C SER A 1021 48.00 -22.40 -24.82
N ASP A 1022 46.93 -21.71 -25.20
CA ASP A 1022 45.88 -21.26 -24.28
C ASP A 1022 44.78 -22.32 -24.11
N LEU A 1023 44.73 -23.31 -25.02
CA LEU A 1023 43.81 -24.44 -24.93
C LEU A 1023 44.28 -25.53 -23.96
N ASN A 1024 45.58 -25.55 -23.62
CA ASN A 1024 46.20 -26.56 -22.77
C ASN A 1024 46.37 -26.13 -21.30
N SER A 1025 45.98 -24.90 -20.94
CA SER A 1025 46.13 -24.33 -19.60
C SER A 1025 44.85 -24.31 -18.74
N TYR A 1026 43.76 -24.94 -19.20
CA TYR A 1026 42.44 -24.96 -18.54
C TYR A 1026 41.90 -26.36 -18.33
#